data_AF-A0A814AT91-F1
#
_entry.id   AF-A0A814AT91-F1
#
_cell.length_a   1.000
_cell.length_b   1.000
_cell.length_c   1.000
_cell.angle_alpha   90.00
_cell.angle_beta   90.00
_cell.angle_gamma   90.00
#
_symmetry.space_group_name_H-M   'P 1'
#
loop_
_entity.id
_entity.type
_entity.pdbx_description
1 polymer ?
#
loop_
_entity_poly.entity_id
_entity_poly.type
_entity_poly.pdbx_seq_one_letter_code
_entity_poly.pdbx_strand_id
1 'polypeptide(L)'
;MINEWNSRTCISDLCRKWRKERPVNSNDSGLLILLFNVEGLNSHISDVDILLNEYKHNICVLTGVGAASRKLPQFTGYSGLSQVGTNSYGGIAILYENSAKCKLIDKEVNFIAIEVQTASEPITIGAVYVPPGSLPPFQLLNKYSNNNFYIFGDYNAKHTTWNCKENNTSGSHLLNWMEATGNEMIKPPTSTSRRSDAIIDFGITHDATEWNSEVLHEGTSDHWPIIFQAPIATDKNTFFRQTNWNLFTFFLSSSHQYWYSLVHNFDAENFFSLFSLFLNALYNRCSIFKTVDKYRTPWPPSLLHLARTVNKARRMYRKTRSIFYLQRYLLMKENFISERTTYQQSLRDAKMVWIGEGNNIWKYVKPAFRPYAPAFKGLTVNGVKEADPQKIVNVLADHYEKHFARPEFDLSNPIHQRAVAIYESLTKKKSTDSAGTSAIMLKKLPLNYITILSVLFNKCATKGEFFAAEKIAKIVCLSKDGMFPNETKLRPISLLPNIGKLFERIIHHRILSWCHNHNIAVDEQSGFMQSRRLQTRILSLVENLRLTVAACNRPGLVIFLDFHSAFDRMRFPALITNLKDLGMPLDLLKWVQSWPMNRSLSIAFGNSHSRNIQMHVGAPQGSVLAATLFRLHVHFLSSFFFGLSTYLFADDLAIVLTGSLEKRLSLNIIDLETRAKEVMKQPELFSNNMLLPSNLSSHIEQKNGTMATKPVFVVDNGASMFKSRMNNNEDIKIAPNCIMKSKFYPRRTFIADQIDNECPNKTSLYYQLPFQKGYLVDWNIEKQVWDHLFGKVSFKSTGLLMTEPYMNLNFIRETMDQICFEEYEVASFARYDPATLSAYQYECDTKSNYVLVVDSGFSFTHIVPYYQGRKILDGMIRIDVGGKLLTNQLKNVISYRQLLVMNETYIINELKENVCFVSLDFQDDMKKARLPLSENPYALDYVLPDYNEIKQGYTQAPSSSSVSISNNVDTSKKNTKQQQQVVRMNVERFTIPEILFRPSMIGIDQAGIAESIYNSVEELPEHIRPSLYNNILLIGGNCLFPNFKQRLENELRSMVKDDYPIRITLPEDPITYALNAGVTLTNSSDYANYCVTKREYDENGVAICHQKFAENY
;
A
#
# COMPACT_ATOMS: atom_id res chain seq x y z
N MET A 1 41.30 -5.46 25.11
CA MET A 1 40.06 -4.97 25.72
C MET A 1 39.97 -5.27 27.22
N ILE A 2 39.81 -6.52 27.69
CA ILE A 2 39.66 -6.80 29.14
C ILE A 2 40.83 -6.22 29.95
N ASN A 3 42.08 -6.44 29.52
CA ASN A 3 43.24 -5.88 30.21
C ASN A 3 43.33 -4.34 30.12
N GLU A 4 42.71 -3.68 29.12
CA GLU A 4 42.62 -2.20 29.06
C GLU A 4 41.60 -1.67 30.09
N TRP A 5 40.56 -2.45 30.37
CA TRP A 5 39.51 -2.13 31.34
C TRP A 5 40.04 -2.22 32.76
N ASN A 6 40.75 -3.31 33.09
CA ASN A 6 41.29 -3.55 34.43
C ASN A 6 42.54 -2.71 34.76
N SER A 7 43.21 -2.13 33.76
CA SER A 7 44.46 -1.37 33.96
C SER A 7 44.25 0.16 34.07
N ARG A 8 43.05 0.64 34.42
CA ARG A 8 42.72 2.09 34.46
C ARG A 8 41.94 2.45 35.70
N THR A 9 42.35 3.53 36.35
CA THR A 9 41.79 4.04 37.61
C THR A 9 40.42 4.71 37.45
N CYS A 10 40.07 5.18 36.25
CA CYS A 10 38.74 5.75 35.98
C CYS A 10 38.25 5.46 34.55
N ILE A 11 36.94 5.26 34.40
CA ILE A 11 36.25 5.06 33.11
C ILE A 11 36.43 6.29 32.19
N SER A 12 36.57 7.49 32.76
CA SER A 12 36.78 8.72 31.98
C SER A 12 38.06 8.67 31.14
N ASP A 13 39.14 8.07 31.67
CA ASP A 13 40.42 7.89 30.97
C ASP A 13 40.33 6.83 29.86
N LEU A 14 39.62 5.73 30.13
CA LEU A 14 39.38 4.66 29.14
C LEU A 14 38.57 5.22 27.95
N CYS A 15 37.48 5.93 28.23
CA CYS A 15 36.69 6.63 27.23
C CYS A 15 37.49 7.70 26.46
N ARG A 16 38.44 8.37 27.11
CA ARG A 16 39.34 9.35 26.45
C ARG A 16 40.31 8.66 25.48
N LYS A 17 40.84 7.47 25.83
CA LYS A 17 41.73 6.69 24.94
C LYS A 17 40.98 6.15 23.71
N TRP A 18 39.84 5.47 23.91
CA TRP A 18 39.08 4.87 22.80
C TRP A 18 38.51 5.90 21.79
N ARG A 19 38.50 7.20 22.10
CA ARG A 19 38.20 8.27 21.13
C ARG A 19 39.34 8.56 20.14
N LYS A 20 40.60 8.30 20.51
CA LYS A 20 41.78 8.61 19.67
C LYS A 20 42.10 7.53 18.63
N GLU A 21 41.73 6.28 18.89
CA GLU A 21 42.04 5.13 18.02
C GLU A 21 40.94 4.89 16.96
N ARG A 22 40.97 5.63 15.84
CA ARG A 22 40.19 5.31 14.64
C ARG A 22 41.06 4.54 13.63
N PRO A 23 40.57 3.48 12.97
CA PRO A 23 41.27 2.85 11.87
C PRO A 23 41.21 3.73 10.60
N VAL A 24 42.31 3.74 9.85
CA VAL A 24 42.40 4.25 8.47
C VAL A 24 42.53 3.04 7.55
N ASN A 25 41.84 3.04 6.41
CA ASN A 25 41.86 1.91 5.47
C ASN A 25 42.84 2.19 4.31
N SER A 26 43.71 1.22 4.03
CA SER A 26 44.54 1.14 2.82
C SER A 26 44.00 0.04 1.90
N ASN A 27 43.79 0.36 0.62
CA ASN A 27 43.82 -0.55 -0.56
C ASN A 27 43.12 0.16 -1.73
N ASP A 28 43.88 0.84 -2.57
CA ASP A 28 43.36 1.54 -3.74
C ASP A 28 43.10 0.61 -4.93
N SER A 29 42.10 0.96 -5.74
CA SER A 29 41.94 0.41 -7.09
C SER A 29 41.57 1.53 -8.06
N GLY A 30 42.48 1.76 -9.01
CA GLY A 30 42.45 2.90 -9.93
C GLY A 30 41.20 3.04 -10.78
N LEU A 31 41.11 4.17 -11.47
CA LEU A 31 40.03 4.49 -12.38
C LEU A 31 40.18 3.71 -13.70
N LEU A 32 39.13 2.98 -14.10
CA LEU A 32 39.09 2.25 -15.38
C LEU A 32 38.11 2.91 -16.36
N ILE A 33 38.60 3.26 -17.55
CA ILE A 33 37.82 3.91 -18.62
C ILE A 33 37.90 3.04 -19.89
N LEU A 34 36.74 2.67 -20.45
CA LEU A 34 36.66 2.07 -21.79
C LEU A 34 36.47 3.18 -22.84
N LEU A 35 37.23 3.17 -23.93
CA LEU A 35 36.95 3.92 -25.15
C LEU A 35 36.58 2.92 -26.26
N PHE A 36 35.47 3.15 -26.98
CA PHE A 36 35.09 2.28 -28.09
C PHE A 36 34.28 3.03 -29.16
N ASN A 37 34.79 3.09 -30.39
CA ASN A 37 34.02 3.53 -31.55
C ASN A 37 33.12 2.38 -32.04
N VAL A 38 31.79 2.59 -32.00
CA VAL A 38 30.80 1.51 -32.14
C VAL A 38 30.17 1.36 -33.52
N GLU A 39 30.63 2.05 -34.57
CA GLU A 39 30.09 1.95 -35.96
C GLU A 39 28.53 1.90 -35.99
N GLY A 40 27.87 2.77 -35.21
CA GLY A 40 26.42 2.80 -34.98
C GLY A 40 25.93 1.90 -33.84
N LEU A 41 25.61 2.49 -32.68
CA LEU A 41 25.34 1.77 -31.41
C LEU A 41 24.19 0.76 -31.50
N ASN A 42 23.09 1.09 -32.19
CA ASN A 42 21.94 0.18 -32.34
C ASN A 42 22.30 -1.15 -33.02
N SER A 43 23.38 -1.18 -33.80
CA SER A 43 23.91 -2.38 -34.46
C SER A 43 24.89 -3.17 -33.59
N HIS A 44 25.37 -2.61 -32.48
CA HIS A 44 26.49 -3.15 -31.69
C HIS A 44 26.23 -3.14 -30.16
N ILE A 45 24.97 -2.96 -29.73
CA ILE A 45 24.54 -3.01 -28.31
C ILE A 45 25.10 -4.24 -27.58
N SER A 46 25.04 -5.43 -28.21
CA SER A 46 25.53 -6.68 -27.61
C SER A 46 27.03 -6.68 -27.32
N ASP A 47 27.83 -6.00 -28.14
CA ASP A 47 29.29 -5.94 -27.94
C ASP A 47 29.61 -5.04 -26.74
N VAL A 48 28.91 -3.90 -26.62
CA VAL A 48 29.00 -2.99 -25.46
C VAL A 48 28.53 -3.68 -24.17
N ASP A 49 27.41 -4.39 -24.20
CA ASP A 49 26.85 -5.07 -23.01
C ASP A 49 27.74 -6.24 -22.55
N ILE A 50 28.48 -6.90 -23.45
CA ILE A 50 29.53 -7.87 -23.06
C ILE A 50 30.69 -7.14 -22.36
N LEU A 51 31.30 -6.14 -23.00
CA LEU A 51 32.46 -5.40 -22.48
C LEU A 51 32.19 -4.77 -21.09
N LEU A 52 30.98 -4.24 -20.87
CA LEU A 52 30.56 -3.63 -19.60
C LEU A 52 30.35 -4.65 -18.46
N ASN A 53 30.06 -5.92 -18.77
CA ASN A 53 29.86 -6.97 -17.77
C ASN A 53 31.16 -7.75 -17.47
N GLU A 54 32.03 -7.93 -18.47
CA GLU A 54 33.26 -8.72 -18.36
C GLU A 54 34.38 -7.93 -17.64
N TYR A 55 34.65 -6.69 -18.07
CA TYR A 55 35.80 -5.90 -17.60
C TYR A 55 35.47 -4.81 -16.55
N LYS A 56 34.18 -4.60 -16.22
CA LYS A 56 33.70 -3.79 -15.07
C LYS A 56 34.24 -2.34 -14.97
N HIS A 57 34.40 -1.67 -16.11
CA HIS A 57 34.88 -0.28 -16.19
C HIS A 57 34.10 0.69 -15.28
N ASN A 58 34.77 1.71 -14.75
CA ASN A 58 34.09 2.80 -14.04
C ASN A 58 33.29 3.70 -14.99
N ILE A 59 33.89 4.00 -16.15
CA ILE A 59 33.35 4.88 -17.19
C ILE A 59 33.57 4.21 -18.56
N CYS A 60 32.69 4.48 -19.51
CA CYS A 60 32.77 4.00 -20.88
C CYS A 60 32.38 5.11 -21.86
N VAL A 61 33.34 5.61 -22.62
CA VAL A 61 33.17 6.57 -23.70
C VAL A 61 32.91 5.81 -25.01
N LEU A 62 31.75 6.09 -25.61
CA LEU A 62 31.33 5.52 -26.88
C LEU A 62 31.32 6.61 -27.96
N THR A 63 32.12 6.42 -29.00
CA THR A 63 32.14 7.27 -30.19
C THR A 63 31.41 6.59 -31.34
N GLY A 64 30.96 7.38 -32.33
CA GLY A 64 30.26 6.87 -33.50
C GLY A 64 28.91 6.19 -33.21
N VAL A 65 28.17 6.65 -32.20
CA VAL A 65 26.90 6.00 -31.78
C VAL A 65 25.76 6.18 -32.79
N GLY A 66 25.86 7.14 -33.72
CA GLY A 66 24.89 7.40 -34.78
C GLY A 66 23.53 7.84 -34.26
N ALA A 67 22.45 7.47 -34.95
CA ALA A 67 21.07 7.87 -34.62
C ALA A 67 20.60 7.46 -33.20
N ALA A 68 21.27 6.49 -32.55
CA ALA A 68 21.01 6.10 -31.16
C ALA A 68 21.28 7.25 -30.16
N SER A 69 22.11 8.23 -30.53
CA SER A 69 22.38 9.44 -29.74
C SER A 69 21.12 10.20 -29.26
N ARG A 70 20.00 10.10 -30.01
CA ARG A 70 18.71 10.70 -29.64
C ARG A 70 17.99 9.98 -28.49
N LYS A 71 18.24 8.69 -28.28
CA LYS A 71 17.64 7.89 -27.20
C LYS A 71 18.54 6.68 -26.89
N LEU A 72 19.44 6.86 -25.93
CA LEU A 72 20.39 5.84 -25.50
C LEU A 72 19.68 4.55 -25.02
N PRO A 73 20.15 3.34 -25.40
CA PRO A 73 19.75 2.09 -24.78
C PRO A 73 20.08 2.04 -23.28
N GLN A 74 19.31 1.27 -22.50
CA GLN A 74 19.64 1.01 -21.09
C GLN A 74 20.63 -0.16 -20.98
N PHE A 75 21.72 0.06 -20.24
CA PHE A 75 22.75 -0.94 -19.93
C PHE A 75 22.73 -1.28 -18.43
N THR A 76 22.97 -2.55 -18.08
CA THR A 76 22.72 -3.02 -16.71
C THR A 76 23.76 -2.49 -15.73
N GLY A 77 23.33 -1.62 -14.82
CA GLY A 77 24.18 -1.03 -13.77
C GLY A 77 24.88 0.28 -14.15
N TYR A 78 24.67 0.78 -15.37
CA TYR A 78 25.25 2.04 -15.85
C TYR A 78 24.15 3.09 -16.12
N SER A 79 24.48 4.34 -15.87
CA SER A 79 23.76 5.52 -16.38
C SER A 79 24.51 6.08 -17.57
N GLY A 80 23.85 6.84 -18.44
CA GLY A 80 24.51 7.37 -19.63
C GLY A 80 23.94 8.68 -20.14
N LEU A 81 24.82 9.46 -20.76
CA LEU A 81 24.52 10.75 -21.39
C LEU A 81 24.97 10.66 -22.85
N SER A 82 24.07 10.97 -23.79
CA SER A 82 24.36 10.95 -25.22
C SER A 82 24.16 12.31 -25.87
N GLN A 83 24.82 12.51 -27.01
CA GLN A 83 24.73 13.73 -27.80
C GLN A 83 24.83 13.45 -29.29
N VAL A 84 24.02 14.16 -30.07
CA VAL A 84 23.95 14.01 -31.53
C VAL A 84 25.25 14.50 -32.19
N GLY A 85 25.55 13.93 -33.35
CA GLY A 85 26.69 14.32 -34.17
C GLY A 85 26.32 15.02 -35.47
N THR A 86 27.35 15.52 -36.14
CA THR A 86 27.26 16.25 -37.42
C THR A 86 26.98 15.35 -38.64
N ASN A 87 27.22 14.04 -38.54
CA ASN A 87 26.99 13.08 -39.62
C ASN A 87 26.33 11.79 -39.11
N SER A 88 25.90 10.91 -40.04
CA SER A 88 25.17 9.67 -39.73
C SER A 88 25.97 8.64 -38.92
N TYR A 89 27.29 8.71 -38.96
CA TYR A 89 28.23 7.81 -38.28
C TYR A 89 28.83 8.41 -37.01
N GLY A 90 28.47 9.64 -36.64
CA GLY A 90 29.06 10.39 -35.54
C GLY A 90 28.19 10.43 -34.29
N GLY A 91 28.45 11.45 -33.46
CA GLY A 91 27.82 11.57 -32.14
C GLY A 91 28.44 10.61 -31.13
N ILE A 92 28.14 10.86 -29.85
CA ILE A 92 28.85 10.27 -28.72
C ILE A 92 27.92 9.90 -27.57
N ALA A 93 28.40 9.05 -26.67
CA ALA A 93 27.84 8.86 -25.34
C ALA A 93 28.92 8.61 -24.29
N ILE A 94 28.69 9.07 -23.06
CA ILE A 94 29.43 8.64 -21.87
C ILE A 94 28.50 7.80 -21.01
N LEU A 95 28.89 6.57 -20.74
CA LEU A 95 28.30 5.70 -19.73
C LEU A 95 29.16 5.75 -18.47
N TYR A 96 28.55 5.71 -17.29
CA TYR A 96 29.25 5.68 -16.01
C TYR A 96 28.51 4.74 -15.04
N GLU A 97 29.23 4.03 -14.17
CA GLU A 97 28.58 3.11 -13.24
C GLU A 97 27.66 3.88 -12.28
N ASN A 98 26.49 3.31 -11.94
CA ASN A 98 25.52 3.91 -11.02
C ASN A 98 26.04 4.14 -9.57
N SER A 99 27.28 3.75 -9.27
CA SER A 99 27.97 4.08 -8.01
C SER A 99 28.72 5.42 -8.09
N ALA A 100 29.09 5.89 -9.29
CA ALA A 100 29.90 7.09 -9.49
C ALA A 100 29.05 8.37 -9.34
N LYS A 101 29.60 9.38 -8.64
CA LYS A 101 29.01 10.72 -8.56
C LYS A 101 29.47 11.52 -9.77
N CYS A 102 28.66 11.52 -10.83
CA CYS A 102 28.92 12.26 -12.06
C CYS A 102 27.95 13.45 -12.22
N LYS A 103 28.44 14.55 -12.77
CA LYS A 103 27.68 15.78 -13.08
C LYS A 103 28.04 16.23 -14.49
N LEU A 104 27.05 16.61 -15.31
CA LEU A 104 27.31 17.23 -16.61
C LEU A 104 27.96 18.61 -16.40
N ILE A 105 29.11 18.85 -17.02
CA ILE A 105 29.73 20.18 -17.14
C ILE A 105 29.25 20.85 -18.42
N ASP A 106 29.33 20.13 -19.55
CA ASP A 106 29.14 20.72 -20.88
C ASP A 106 28.69 19.71 -21.93
N LYS A 107 28.04 20.19 -23.00
CA LYS A 107 27.42 19.37 -24.04
C LYS A 107 27.20 20.15 -25.35
N GLU A 108 28.06 19.92 -26.33
CA GLU A 108 27.98 20.48 -27.69
C GLU A 108 27.94 19.38 -28.77
N VAL A 109 27.77 19.72 -30.04
CA VAL A 109 27.68 18.69 -31.11
C VAL A 109 29.01 17.91 -31.18
N ASN A 110 28.93 16.58 -31.09
CA ASN A 110 30.09 15.69 -30.92
C ASN A 110 30.95 15.90 -29.64
N PHE A 111 30.54 16.68 -28.62
CA PHE A 111 31.29 16.86 -27.37
C PHE A 111 30.43 16.77 -26.10
N ILE A 112 30.90 16.03 -25.08
CA ILE A 112 30.30 15.96 -23.73
C ILE A 112 31.45 16.03 -22.72
N ALA A 113 31.31 16.83 -21.66
CA ALA A 113 32.20 16.80 -20.50
C ALA A 113 31.41 16.53 -19.22
N ILE A 114 31.91 15.60 -18.39
CA ILE A 114 31.37 15.30 -17.04
C ILE A 114 32.42 15.53 -15.95
N GLU A 115 31.98 16.09 -14.83
CA GLU A 115 32.70 16.14 -13.56
C GLU A 115 32.49 14.80 -12.84
N VAL A 116 33.57 14.18 -12.38
CA VAL A 116 33.56 12.88 -11.71
C VAL A 116 34.26 13.01 -10.37
N GLN A 117 33.56 12.72 -9.28
CA GLN A 117 34.15 12.76 -7.95
C GLN A 117 35.10 11.57 -7.73
N THR A 118 36.36 11.87 -7.44
CA THR A 118 37.36 10.88 -6.99
C THR A 118 37.54 10.97 -5.47
N ALA A 119 38.42 10.12 -4.89
CA ALA A 119 38.73 10.15 -3.47
C ALA A 119 39.57 11.36 -3.04
N SER A 120 40.34 11.96 -3.95
CA SER A 120 41.11 13.20 -3.71
C SER A 120 40.31 14.44 -4.13
N GLU A 121 40.06 14.60 -5.43
CA GLU A 121 39.46 15.79 -6.03
C GLU A 121 38.55 15.48 -7.24
N PRO A 122 37.69 16.42 -7.68
CA PRO A 122 36.86 16.21 -8.87
C PRO A 122 37.69 16.31 -10.15
N ILE A 123 37.58 15.31 -11.03
CA ILE A 123 38.22 15.32 -12.35
C ILE A 123 37.19 15.57 -13.45
N THR A 124 37.61 16.17 -14.56
CA THR A 124 36.79 16.31 -15.76
C THR A 124 37.08 15.17 -16.74
N ILE A 125 36.06 14.44 -17.15
CA ILE A 125 36.18 13.41 -18.21
C ILE A 125 35.31 13.80 -19.39
N GLY A 126 35.96 13.92 -20.55
CA GLY A 126 35.32 14.28 -21.80
C GLY A 126 35.20 13.14 -22.79
N ALA A 127 34.21 13.25 -23.66
CA ALA A 127 34.04 12.45 -24.86
C ALA A 127 34.02 13.37 -26.09
N VAL A 128 34.79 13.04 -27.11
CA VAL A 128 34.83 13.78 -28.39
C VAL A 128 34.74 12.85 -29.60
N TYR A 129 34.15 13.34 -30.69
CA TYR A 129 34.24 12.74 -32.01
C TYR A 129 34.56 13.83 -33.04
N VAL A 130 35.76 13.78 -33.63
CA VAL A 130 36.16 14.71 -34.68
C VAL A 130 35.90 14.04 -36.04
N PRO A 131 34.98 14.57 -36.88
CA PRO A 131 34.71 13.96 -38.18
C PRO A 131 35.94 13.97 -39.10
N PRO A 132 36.11 12.98 -39.98
CA PRO A 132 37.21 12.96 -40.96
C PRO A 132 37.31 14.28 -41.75
N GLY A 133 38.53 14.83 -41.82
CA GLY A 133 38.79 16.11 -42.50
C GLY A 133 38.40 17.37 -41.71
N SER A 134 37.77 17.24 -40.54
CA SER A 134 37.52 18.37 -39.63
C SER A 134 38.71 18.61 -38.70
N LEU A 135 38.82 19.83 -38.17
CA LEU A 135 39.73 20.13 -37.07
C LEU A 135 39.10 19.75 -35.70
N PRO A 136 39.89 19.38 -34.69
CA PRO A 136 39.42 19.26 -33.31
C PRO A 136 38.82 20.59 -32.78
N PRO A 137 37.89 20.54 -31.82
CA PRO A 137 37.20 21.73 -31.31
C PRO A 137 38.08 22.50 -30.30
N PHE A 138 39.20 23.06 -30.76
CA PHE A 138 40.22 23.68 -29.91
C PHE A 138 39.69 24.76 -28.95
N GLN A 139 38.66 25.51 -29.34
CA GLN A 139 38.00 26.49 -28.46
C GLN A 139 37.32 25.83 -27.23
N LEU A 140 36.73 24.64 -27.41
CA LEU A 140 36.22 23.84 -26.29
C LEU A 140 37.35 23.20 -25.49
N LEU A 141 38.39 22.66 -26.14
CA LEU A 141 39.52 22.05 -25.44
C LEU A 141 40.22 23.06 -24.52
N ASN A 142 40.45 24.29 -25.00
CA ASN A 142 41.02 25.41 -24.23
C ASN A 142 40.23 25.78 -22.96
N LYS A 143 38.93 25.46 -22.90
CA LYS A 143 38.08 25.68 -21.71
C LYS A 143 38.45 24.77 -20.53
N TYR A 144 39.13 23.65 -20.81
CA TYR A 144 39.48 22.63 -19.83
C TYR A 144 40.95 22.62 -19.42
N SER A 145 41.85 23.27 -20.18
CA SER A 145 43.31 23.25 -19.98
C SER A 145 43.82 23.64 -18.58
N ASN A 146 43.00 24.33 -17.77
CA ASN A 146 43.36 24.76 -16.41
C ASN A 146 42.75 23.86 -15.30
N ASN A 147 42.19 22.69 -15.65
CA ASN A 147 41.57 21.75 -14.72
C ASN A 147 42.15 20.34 -14.90
N ASN A 148 41.96 19.44 -13.93
CA ASN A 148 42.34 18.03 -14.08
C ASN A 148 41.39 17.32 -15.07
N PHE A 149 41.69 17.45 -16.37
CA PHE A 149 40.85 16.98 -17.48
C PHE A 149 41.45 15.76 -18.18
N TYR A 150 40.59 14.87 -18.66
CA TYR A 150 40.93 13.71 -19.46
C TYR A 150 39.87 13.54 -20.56
N ILE A 151 40.15 13.97 -21.78
CA ILE A 151 39.20 13.93 -22.91
C ILE A 151 39.56 12.75 -23.80
N PHE A 152 38.64 11.79 -23.97
CA PHE A 152 38.82 10.60 -24.78
C PHE A 152 37.95 10.66 -26.04
N GLY A 153 38.44 10.14 -27.17
CA GLY A 153 37.63 10.15 -28.38
C GLY A 153 38.32 9.59 -29.62
N ASP A 154 37.54 9.54 -30.69
CA ASP A 154 38.06 9.38 -32.06
C ASP A 154 38.35 10.78 -32.61
N TYR A 155 39.63 11.08 -32.78
CA TYR A 155 40.11 12.37 -33.27
C TYR A 155 40.27 12.41 -34.80
N ASN A 156 40.17 11.27 -35.50
CA ASN A 156 40.53 11.10 -36.92
C ASN A 156 41.86 11.79 -37.33
N ALA A 157 42.75 11.98 -36.36
CA ALA A 157 43.97 12.78 -36.44
C ALA A 157 45.18 11.85 -36.63
N LYS A 158 45.92 12.01 -37.72
CA LYS A 158 47.07 11.16 -38.03
C LYS A 158 48.37 11.98 -37.95
N HIS A 159 49.33 11.50 -37.16
CA HIS A 159 50.69 12.05 -37.16
C HIS A 159 51.72 10.96 -36.88
N THR A 160 52.91 11.10 -37.46
CA THR A 160 54.05 10.17 -37.26
C THR A 160 54.49 10.08 -35.80
N THR A 161 54.36 11.17 -35.02
CA THR A 161 54.60 11.23 -33.56
C THR A 161 53.81 10.17 -32.77
N TRP A 162 52.62 9.80 -33.26
CA TRP A 162 51.81 8.71 -32.70
C TRP A 162 51.70 7.50 -33.63
N ASN A 163 52.79 7.19 -34.32
CA ASN A 163 53.02 5.96 -35.11
C ASN A 163 52.09 5.80 -36.33
N CYS A 164 51.41 6.85 -36.80
CA CYS A 164 50.71 6.80 -38.08
C CYS A 164 51.71 6.90 -39.25
N LYS A 165 51.48 6.16 -40.35
CA LYS A 165 52.30 6.22 -41.58
C LYS A 165 52.33 7.59 -42.26
N GLU A 166 51.29 8.39 -42.08
CA GLU A 166 51.06 9.65 -42.78
C GLU A 166 50.58 10.72 -41.80
N ASN A 167 50.90 11.97 -42.09
CA ASN A 167 50.35 13.13 -41.38
C ASN A 167 49.08 13.62 -42.09
N ASN A 168 48.07 14.04 -41.33
CA ASN A 168 46.94 14.80 -41.88
C ASN A 168 46.78 16.15 -41.16
N THR A 169 46.04 17.07 -41.79
CA THR A 169 45.86 18.45 -41.29
C THR A 169 45.35 18.49 -39.85
N SER A 170 44.42 17.60 -39.49
CA SER A 170 43.93 17.46 -38.11
C SER A 170 45.07 17.08 -37.14
N GLY A 171 45.90 16.09 -37.49
CA GLY A 171 47.04 15.66 -36.70
C GLY A 171 48.11 16.72 -36.50
N SER A 172 48.52 17.44 -37.54
CA SER A 172 49.53 18.50 -37.39
C SER A 172 48.98 19.71 -36.62
N HIS A 173 47.71 20.11 -36.80
CA HIS A 173 47.11 21.14 -35.94
C HIS A 173 46.93 20.67 -34.48
N LEU A 174 46.62 19.39 -34.25
CA LEU A 174 46.49 18.83 -32.91
C LEU A 174 47.84 18.77 -32.18
N LEU A 175 48.91 18.36 -32.87
CA LEU A 175 50.27 18.38 -32.33
C LEU A 175 50.69 19.81 -31.96
N ASN A 176 50.56 20.77 -32.90
CA ASN A 176 50.90 22.17 -32.63
C ASN A 176 50.09 22.75 -31.46
N TRP A 177 48.83 22.35 -31.29
CA TRP A 177 48.01 22.75 -30.13
C TRP A 177 48.47 22.10 -28.83
N MET A 178 48.83 20.80 -28.84
CA MET A 178 49.39 20.10 -27.68
C MET A 178 50.70 20.74 -27.23
N GLU A 179 51.64 20.95 -28.16
CA GLU A 179 52.93 21.62 -27.91
C GLU A 179 52.75 23.05 -27.37
N ALA A 180 51.80 23.82 -27.92
CA ALA A 180 51.51 25.18 -27.46
C ALA A 180 50.73 25.26 -26.13
N THR A 181 50.20 24.14 -25.62
CA THR A 181 49.43 24.09 -24.37
C THR A 181 50.04 23.21 -23.28
N GLY A 182 51.12 22.48 -23.58
CA GLY A 182 51.75 21.53 -22.66
C GLY A 182 50.93 20.26 -22.41
N ASN A 183 49.97 19.94 -23.29
CA ASN A 183 49.10 18.77 -23.11
C ASN A 183 49.69 17.51 -23.74
N GLU A 184 49.52 16.37 -23.06
CA GLU A 184 50.00 15.05 -23.45
C GLU A 184 48.87 14.14 -23.96
N MET A 185 49.25 13.10 -24.72
CA MET A 185 48.35 12.08 -25.23
C MET A 185 48.51 10.78 -24.46
N ILE A 186 47.41 10.27 -23.92
CA ILE A 186 47.28 8.94 -23.33
C ILE A 186 47.25 7.92 -24.49
N LYS A 187 48.43 7.46 -24.92
CA LYS A 187 48.66 6.67 -26.13
C LYS A 187 48.25 5.20 -25.95
N PRO A 188 47.47 4.61 -26.87
CA PRO A 188 47.31 3.15 -26.98
C PRO A 188 48.60 2.44 -27.45
N PRO A 189 48.88 1.19 -27.02
CA PRO A 189 50.09 0.46 -27.42
C PRO A 189 50.13 0.06 -28.91
N THR A 190 48.97 -0.05 -29.57
CA THR A 190 48.83 -0.56 -30.95
C THR A 190 47.79 0.23 -31.74
N SER A 191 47.76 0.02 -33.07
CA SER A 191 46.73 0.57 -33.98
C SER A 191 45.30 0.36 -33.47
N THR A 192 44.49 1.41 -33.50
CA THR A 192 43.12 1.39 -32.95
C THR A 192 42.08 0.98 -34.00
N SER A 193 42.43 1.09 -35.28
CA SER A 193 41.61 0.62 -36.41
C SER A 193 41.88 -0.84 -36.78
N ARG A 194 40.89 -1.49 -37.41
CA ARG A 194 41.03 -2.78 -38.13
C ARG A 194 41.27 -2.60 -39.63
N ARG A 195 41.14 -1.37 -40.15
CA ARG A 195 41.23 -1.04 -41.59
C ARG A 195 42.56 -0.35 -41.94
N SER A 196 43.32 0.10 -40.96
CA SER A 196 44.64 0.73 -41.08
C SER A 196 45.43 0.55 -39.80
N ASP A 197 46.73 0.88 -39.82
CA ASP A 197 47.60 0.90 -38.65
C ASP A 197 47.54 2.20 -37.84
N ALA A 198 46.58 3.08 -38.14
CA ALA A 198 46.45 4.37 -37.47
C ALA A 198 46.05 4.22 -35.98
N ILE A 199 46.58 5.13 -35.16
CA ILE A 199 46.15 5.38 -33.79
C ILE A 199 45.35 6.68 -33.81
N ILE A 200 44.02 6.57 -33.74
CA ILE A 200 43.08 7.71 -33.82
C ILE A 200 42.08 7.78 -32.66
N ASP A 201 41.93 6.68 -31.91
CA ASP A 201 41.12 6.60 -30.70
C ASP A 201 42.03 6.71 -29.47
N PHE A 202 42.08 7.87 -28.82
CA PHE A 202 43.01 8.11 -27.69
C PHE A 202 42.47 9.12 -26.67
N GLY A 203 43.22 9.31 -25.57
CA GLY A 203 42.96 10.32 -24.56
C GLY A 203 43.93 11.51 -24.65
N ILE A 204 43.50 12.70 -24.24
CA ILE A 204 44.32 13.91 -24.06
C ILE A 204 44.13 14.47 -22.65
N THR A 205 45.22 14.92 -22.03
CA THR A 205 45.27 15.50 -20.68
C THR A 205 46.50 16.42 -20.52
N HIS A 206 46.69 17.02 -19.35
CA HIS A 206 47.87 17.82 -19.01
C HIS A 206 49.06 16.96 -18.52
N ASP A 207 48.79 15.76 -17.99
CA ASP A 207 49.78 14.82 -17.46
C ASP A 207 49.30 13.39 -17.75
N ALA A 208 50.00 12.70 -18.65
CA ALA A 208 49.71 11.32 -19.04
C ALA A 208 50.58 10.29 -18.29
N THR A 209 51.36 10.70 -17.27
CA THR A 209 52.19 9.79 -16.48
C THR A 209 51.35 8.78 -15.70
N GLU A 210 51.92 7.59 -15.46
CA GLU A 210 51.29 6.42 -14.82
C GLU A 210 50.00 5.87 -15.47
N TRP A 211 49.46 6.50 -16.52
CA TRP A 211 48.34 5.95 -17.29
C TRP A 211 48.79 4.73 -18.09
N ASN A 212 48.09 3.62 -17.88
CA ASN A 212 48.26 2.37 -18.63
C ASN A 212 47.12 2.21 -19.64
N SER A 213 47.38 1.59 -20.78
CA SER A 213 46.38 1.37 -21.84
C SER A 213 46.51 0.00 -22.50
N GLU A 214 45.36 -0.61 -22.83
CA GLU A 214 45.27 -1.94 -23.46
C GLU A 214 44.26 -1.89 -24.62
N VAL A 215 44.66 -2.37 -25.80
CA VAL A 215 43.76 -2.51 -26.95
C VAL A 215 43.16 -3.92 -26.96
N LEU A 216 41.87 -4.04 -26.71
CA LEU A 216 41.18 -5.33 -26.70
C LEU A 216 40.95 -5.82 -28.14
N HIS A 217 41.51 -6.97 -28.49
CA HIS A 217 41.31 -7.57 -29.81
C HIS A 217 39.96 -8.29 -29.98
N GLU A 218 38.88 -7.68 -29.48
CA GLU A 218 37.52 -8.22 -29.42
C GLU A 218 36.45 -7.27 -30.04
N GLY A 219 35.17 -7.67 -30.03
CA GLY A 219 34.04 -6.90 -30.59
C GLY A 219 33.86 -7.01 -32.13
N THR A 220 32.81 -6.38 -32.69
CA THR A 220 32.45 -6.49 -34.13
C THR A 220 32.40 -5.18 -34.92
N SER A 221 32.84 -4.06 -34.31
CA SER A 221 33.14 -2.78 -34.98
C SER A 221 34.33 -2.90 -35.97
N ASP A 222 34.67 -1.83 -36.69
CA ASP A 222 35.92 -1.69 -37.44
C ASP A 222 37.03 -0.95 -36.67
N HIS A 223 36.74 -0.48 -35.47
CA HIS A 223 37.71 -0.08 -34.45
C HIS A 223 37.81 -1.15 -33.35
N TRP A 224 38.90 -1.14 -32.59
CA TRP A 224 39.08 -1.96 -31.39
C TRP A 224 38.62 -1.19 -30.13
N PRO A 225 37.99 -1.84 -29.13
CA PRO A 225 37.83 -1.25 -27.80
C PRO A 225 39.18 -1.07 -27.10
N ILE A 226 39.31 -0.04 -26.26
CA ILE A 226 40.56 0.30 -25.56
C ILE A 226 40.25 0.56 -24.09
N ILE A 227 40.94 -0.14 -23.19
CA ILE A 227 40.91 0.16 -21.75
C ILE A 227 42.02 1.15 -21.44
N PHE A 228 41.70 2.18 -20.66
CA PHE A 228 42.64 3.08 -20.01
C PHE A 228 42.52 2.94 -18.49
N GLN A 229 43.65 2.82 -17.80
CA GLN A 229 43.74 2.72 -16.35
C GLN A 229 44.60 3.86 -15.80
N ALA A 230 44.04 4.64 -14.87
CA ALA A 230 44.74 5.72 -14.18
C ALA A 230 45.12 5.31 -12.74
N PRO A 231 46.18 5.90 -12.14
CA PRO A 231 46.49 5.78 -10.71
C PRO A 231 45.43 6.42 -9.80
N ILE A 232 44.47 7.14 -10.37
CA ILE A 232 43.46 7.94 -9.67
C ILE A 232 42.59 7.05 -8.77
N ALA A 233 42.70 7.26 -7.45
CA ALA A 233 41.89 6.62 -6.42
C ALA A 233 40.40 6.98 -6.59
N THR A 234 39.62 6.00 -7.07
CA THR A 234 38.15 6.16 -7.17
C THR A 234 37.50 6.00 -5.80
N ASP A 235 36.35 6.64 -5.59
CA ASP A 235 35.55 6.60 -4.34
C ASP A 235 34.84 5.24 -4.12
N LYS A 236 35.55 4.14 -4.43
CA LYS A 236 35.14 2.74 -4.28
C LYS A 236 35.21 2.34 -2.81
N ASN A 237 34.24 2.77 -2.02
CA ASN A 237 33.27 1.84 -1.44
C ASN A 237 32.21 2.57 -0.59
N THR A 238 30.97 2.07 -0.64
CA THR A 238 29.97 2.43 0.38
C THR A 238 30.23 1.63 1.66
N PHE A 239 31.29 2.02 2.39
CA PHE A 239 31.70 1.36 3.63
C PHE A 239 30.53 1.29 4.61
N PHE A 240 30.15 0.08 5.01
CA PHE A 240 29.17 -0.11 6.08
C PHE A 240 29.86 -0.50 7.38
N ARG A 241 29.40 0.11 8.46
CA ARG A 241 29.84 -0.21 9.82
C ARG A 241 29.23 -1.55 10.24
N GLN A 242 30.07 -2.56 10.43
CA GLN A 242 29.73 -3.86 11.00
C GLN A 242 30.16 -3.91 12.47
N THR A 243 29.19 -3.97 13.37
CA THR A 243 29.43 -4.08 14.82
C THR A 243 29.37 -5.55 15.25
N ASN A 244 30.37 -6.01 15.98
CA ASN A 244 30.32 -7.30 16.66
C ASN A 244 29.43 -7.18 17.91
N TRP A 245 28.15 -7.43 17.72
CA TRP A 245 27.15 -7.35 18.79
C TRP A 245 27.36 -8.37 19.90
N ASN A 246 28.03 -9.50 19.64
CA ASN A 246 28.27 -10.52 20.66
C ASN A 246 29.32 -10.01 21.66
N LEU A 247 30.40 -9.37 21.19
CA LEU A 247 31.35 -8.66 22.05
C LEU A 247 30.68 -7.49 22.80
N PHE A 248 29.87 -6.70 22.11
CA PHE A 248 29.14 -5.57 22.73
C PHE A 248 28.24 -6.03 23.90
N THR A 249 27.43 -7.07 23.68
CA THR A 249 26.56 -7.64 24.73
C THR A 249 27.37 -8.37 25.82
N PHE A 250 28.51 -9.00 25.50
CA PHE A 250 29.40 -9.61 26.50
C PHE A 250 29.96 -8.57 27.48
N PHE A 251 30.54 -7.46 27.00
CA PHE A 251 31.07 -6.40 27.87
C PHE A 251 29.99 -5.71 28.71
N LEU A 252 28.74 -5.64 28.21
CA LEU A 252 27.59 -5.24 29.02
C LEU A 252 27.33 -6.25 30.14
N SER A 253 27.13 -7.53 29.82
CA SER A 253 26.92 -8.57 30.84
C SER A 253 28.01 -8.58 31.92
N SER A 254 29.29 -8.43 31.56
CA SER A 254 30.42 -8.36 32.49
C SER A 254 30.47 -7.09 33.35
N SER A 255 29.79 -6.00 32.96
CA SER A 255 29.75 -4.75 33.72
C SER A 255 28.41 -4.51 34.44
N HIS A 256 27.46 -5.46 34.36
CA HIS A 256 26.10 -5.28 34.87
C HIS A 256 26.03 -4.88 36.36
N GLN A 257 26.71 -5.62 37.25
CA GLN A 257 26.71 -5.34 38.69
C GLN A 257 27.20 -3.93 39.03
N TYR A 258 28.22 -3.44 38.31
CA TYR A 258 28.76 -2.11 38.47
C TYR A 258 27.73 -1.03 38.10
N TRP A 259 27.10 -1.15 36.92
CA TRP A 259 26.05 -0.21 36.50
C TRP A 259 24.76 -0.31 37.33
N TYR A 260 24.44 -1.49 37.87
CA TYR A 260 23.31 -1.70 38.78
C TYR A 260 23.54 -1.03 40.16
N SER A 261 24.76 -1.13 40.70
CA SER A 261 25.14 -0.39 41.91
C SER A 261 25.10 1.13 41.67
N LEU A 262 25.67 1.60 40.55
CA LEU A 262 25.68 3.02 40.21
C LEU A 262 24.27 3.61 40.05
N VAL A 263 23.31 2.92 39.42
CA VAL A 263 21.96 3.51 39.20
C VAL A 263 21.18 3.70 40.50
N HIS A 264 21.50 2.95 41.56
CA HIS A 264 20.97 3.18 42.90
C HIS A 264 21.70 4.30 43.64
N ASN A 265 23.04 4.31 43.59
CA ASN A 265 23.86 5.21 44.40
C ASN A 265 24.07 6.62 43.83
N PHE A 266 23.94 6.81 42.52
CA PHE A 266 24.04 8.13 41.87
C PHE A 266 22.67 8.80 41.70
N ASP A 267 22.68 10.12 41.53
CA ASP A 267 21.55 10.84 40.95
C ASP A 267 21.32 10.40 39.48
N ALA A 268 20.12 10.64 38.98
CA ALA A 268 19.71 10.19 37.65
C ALA A 268 20.50 10.86 36.50
N GLU A 269 21.00 12.08 36.70
CA GLU A 269 21.58 12.92 35.65
C GLU A 269 23.05 12.56 35.38
N ASN A 270 23.84 12.44 36.47
CA ASN A 270 25.22 12.00 36.40
C ASN A 270 25.31 10.52 36.00
N PHE A 271 24.42 9.66 36.52
CA PHE A 271 24.32 8.27 36.07
C PHE A 271 24.07 8.18 34.56
N PHE A 272 23.06 8.90 34.08
CA PHE A 272 22.68 8.87 32.67
C PHE A 272 23.84 9.33 31.76
N SER A 273 24.47 10.45 32.11
CA SER A 273 25.56 11.03 31.33
C SER A 273 26.75 10.07 31.19
N LEU A 274 27.14 9.41 32.29
CA LEU A 274 28.19 8.40 32.31
C LEU A 274 27.81 7.15 31.49
N PHE A 275 26.56 6.68 31.61
CA PHE A 275 26.10 5.48 30.92
C PHE A 275 26.04 5.67 29.40
N SER A 276 25.51 6.79 28.91
CA SER A 276 25.46 7.11 27.48
C SER A 276 26.86 7.28 26.87
N LEU A 277 27.80 7.90 27.61
CA LEU A 277 29.21 7.99 27.19
C LEU A 277 29.85 6.59 27.04
N PHE A 278 29.59 5.68 27.99
CA PHE A 278 30.07 4.30 27.94
C PHE A 278 29.50 3.51 26.75
N LEU A 279 28.19 3.54 26.53
CA LEU A 279 27.56 2.83 25.40
C LEU A 279 28.16 3.22 24.05
N ASN A 280 28.41 4.52 23.85
CA ASN A 280 29.04 5.03 22.63
C ASN A 280 30.50 4.59 22.49
N ALA A 281 31.27 4.65 23.57
CA ALA A 281 32.67 4.24 23.59
C ALA A 281 32.80 2.73 23.27
N LEU A 282 31.96 1.90 23.88
CA LEU A 282 31.88 0.47 23.60
C LEU A 282 31.39 0.18 22.17
N TYR A 283 30.37 0.88 21.69
CA TYR A 283 29.88 0.72 20.31
C TYR A 283 30.95 1.07 19.27
N ASN A 284 31.78 2.08 19.54
CA ASN A 284 32.94 2.42 18.72
C ASN A 284 34.02 1.34 18.77
N ARG A 285 34.37 0.83 19.96
CA ARG A 285 35.39 -0.23 20.10
C ARG A 285 34.96 -1.59 19.52
N CYS A 286 33.66 -1.89 19.50
CA CYS A 286 33.11 -3.13 18.92
C CYS A 286 32.77 -3.03 17.42
N SER A 287 33.16 -1.97 16.70
CA SER A 287 32.80 -1.76 15.28
C SER A 287 34.00 -1.77 14.33
N ILE A 288 33.82 -2.41 13.18
CA ILE A 288 34.76 -2.46 12.06
C ILE A 288 34.03 -1.93 10.81
N PHE A 289 34.74 -1.30 9.87
CA PHE A 289 34.17 -0.87 8.59
C PHE A 289 34.50 -1.89 7.50
N LYS A 290 33.53 -2.25 6.66
CA LYS A 290 33.71 -3.17 5.52
C LYS A 290 33.19 -2.59 4.22
N THR A 291 33.84 -3.00 3.13
CA THR A 291 33.47 -2.78 1.72
C THR A 291 32.21 -3.58 1.34
N VAL A 292 31.65 -3.31 0.15
CA VAL A 292 30.47 -4.01 -0.39
C VAL A 292 30.68 -4.38 -1.85
N ASP A 293 31.13 -5.61 -2.10
CA ASP A 293 31.16 -6.18 -3.44
C ASP A 293 29.73 -6.54 -3.89
N LYS A 294 29.19 -5.75 -4.84
CA LYS A 294 27.89 -6.03 -5.45
C LYS A 294 28.02 -7.18 -6.44
N TYR A 295 27.72 -8.39 -6.00
CA TYR A 295 27.61 -9.56 -6.87
C TYR A 295 26.59 -9.29 -8.01
N ARG A 296 27.02 -9.43 -9.26
CA ARG A 296 26.17 -9.38 -10.46
C ARG A 296 26.06 -10.80 -11.03
N THR A 297 24.84 -11.28 -11.28
CA THR A 297 24.62 -12.60 -11.89
C THR A 297 24.89 -12.53 -13.39
N PRO A 298 25.78 -13.37 -13.96
CA PRO A 298 26.04 -13.40 -15.40
C PRO A 298 24.86 -13.96 -16.21
N TRP A 299 24.92 -13.82 -17.53
CA TRP A 299 23.99 -14.49 -18.44
C TRP A 299 24.21 -16.02 -18.45
N PRO A 300 23.18 -16.83 -18.75
CA PRO A 300 23.33 -18.26 -18.93
C PRO A 300 24.34 -18.60 -20.05
N PRO A 301 25.14 -19.68 -19.91
CA PRO A 301 26.09 -20.10 -20.94
C PRO A 301 25.45 -20.34 -22.32
N SER A 302 24.19 -20.80 -22.35
CA SER A 302 23.39 -20.96 -23.58
C SER A 302 23.16 -19.62 -24.30
N LEU A 303 22.78 -18.57 -23.58
CA LEU A 303 22.56 -17.22 -24.11
C LEU A 303 23.86 -16.58 -24.61
N LEU A 304 24.97 -16.79 -23.89
CA LEU A 304 26.30 -16.36 -24.31
C LEU A 304 26.77 -17.09 -25.58
N HIS A 305 26.53 -18.40 -25.67
CA HIS A 305 26.82 -19.18 -26.88
C HIS A 305 25.98 -18.69 -28.07
N LEU A 306 24.69 -18.43 -27.85
CA LEU A 306 23.78 -17.94 -28.88
C LEU A 306 24.18 -16.54 -29.40
N ALA A 307 24.58 -15.62 -28.51
CA ALA A 307 25.16 -14.33 -28.92
C ALA A 307 26.43 -14.51 -29.78
N ARG A 308 27.32 -15.42 -29.38
CA ARG A 308 28.55 -15.74 -30.12
C ARG A 308 28.26 -16.34 -31.50
N THR A 309 27.23 -17.18 -31.66
CA THR A 309 26.86 -17.74 -32.98
C THR A 309 26.16 -16.73 -33.89
N VAL A 310 25.29 -15.84 -33.37
CA VAL A 310 24.74 -14.69 -34.11
C VAL A 310 25.89 -13.84 -34.68
N ASN A 311 26.87 -13.48 -33.85
CA ASN A 311 28.02 -12.69 -34.27
C ASN A 311 28.97 -13.47 -35.22
N LYS A 312 28.91 -14.81 -35.27
CA LYS A 312 29.62 -15.62 -36.29
C LYS A 312 28.88 -15.62 -37.63
N ALA A 313 27.56 -15.81 -37.64
CA ALA A 313 26.73 -15.74 -38.85
C ALA A 313 26.78 -14.35 -39.50
N ARG A 314 26.67 -13.29 -38.68
CA ARG A 314 26.80 -11.88 -39.12
C ARG A 314 28.16 -11.59 -39.76
N ARG A 315 29.26 -12.15 -39.21
CA ARG A 315 30.60 -12.06 -39.80
C ARG A 315 30.69 -12.76 -41.17
N MET A 316 30.11 -13.96 -41.30
CA MET A 316 30.07 -14.65 -42.60
C MET A 316 29.26 -13.89 -43.65
N TYR A 317 28.12 -13.27 -43.28
CA TYR A 317 27.37 -12.40 -44.19
C TYR A 317 28.18 -11.14 -44.57
N ARG A 318 28.75 -10.42 -43.59
CA ARG A 318 29.59 -9.24 -43.86
C ARG A 318 30.76 -9.55 -44.81
N LYS A 319 31.39 -10.73 -44.69
CA LYS A 319 32.51 -11.16 -45.55
C LYS A 319 32.09 -11.64 -46.95
N THR A 320 30.94 -12.30 -47.10
CA THR A 320 30.52 -12.96 -48.35
C THR A 320 29.45 -12.21 -49.15
N ARG A 321 28.73 -11.26 -48.52
CA ARG A 321 27.51 -10.60 -49.04
C ARG A 321 26.37 -11.56 -49.47
N SER A 322 26.50 -12.87 -49.25
CA SER A 322 25.56 -13.87 -49.76
C SER A 322 24.25 -13.93 -48.96
N ILE A 323 23.14 -14.03 -49.69
CA ILE A 323 21.76 -14.09 -49.17
C ILE A 323 21.56 -15.26 -48.19
N PHE A 324 22.23 -16.40 -48.42
CA PHE A 324 22.19 -17.55 -47.51
C PHE A 324 22.70 -17.19 -46.10
N TYR A 325 23.82 -16.46 -46.01
CA TYR A 325 24.37 -16.02 -44.73
C TYR A 325 23.56 -14.88 -44.12
N LEU A 326 22.89 -14.04 -44.92
CA LEU A 326 21.93 -13.04 -44.42
C LEU A 326 20.74 -13.72 -43.73
N GLN A 327 20.09 -14.67 -44.39
CA GLN A 327 18.97 -15.44 -43.83
C GLN A 327 19.39 -16.16 -42.54
N ARG A 328 20.56 -16.82 -42.55
CA ARG A 328 21.11 -17.49 -41.36
C ARG A 328 21.39 -16.52 -40.19
N TYR A 329 21.87 -15.31 -40.47
CA TYR A 329 22.06 -14.27 -39.45
C TYR A 329 20.73 -13.77 -38.87
N LEU A 330 19.74 -13.50 -39.72
CA LEU A 330 18.43 -13.00 -39.29
C LEU A 330 17.71 -14.02 -38.38
N LEU A 331 17.65 -15.29 -38.80
CA LEU A 331 17.06 -16.38 -38.00
C LEU A 331 17.75 -16.55 -36.63
N MET A 332 19.08 -16.54 -36.60
CA MET A 332 19.83 -16.64 -35.33
C MET A 332 19.60 -15.41 -34.44
N LYS A 333 19.50 -14.21 -35.01
CA LYS A 333 19.22 -12.96 -34.28
C LYS A 333 17.82 -12.98 -33.65
N GLU A 334 16.83 -13.49 -34.37
CA GLU A 334 15.45 -13.62 -33.90
C GLU A 334 15.37 -14.60 -32.72
N ASN A 335 15.98 -15.78 -32.83
CA ASN A 335 16.09 -16.74 -31.73
C ASN A 335 16.79 -16.13 -30.50
N PHE A 336 17.88 -15.37 -30.69
CA PHE A 336 18.57 -14.68 -29.58
C PHE A 336 17.68 -13.65 -28.88
N ILE A 337 16.89 -12.87 -29.63
CA ILE A 337 15.96 -11.89 -29.06
C ILE A 337 14.85 -12.60 -28.28
N SER A 338 14.32 -13.71 -28.80
CA SER A 338 13.32 -14.54 -28.12
C SER A 338 13.86 -15.10 -26.80
N GLU A 339 14.95 -15.88 -26.83
CA GLU A 339 15.59 -16.49 -25.65
C GLU A 339 15.94 -15.46 -24.56
N ARG A 340 16.51 -14.32 -24.96
CA ARG A 340 16.85 -13.24 -24.02
C ARG A 340 15.60 -12.65 -23.36
N THR A 341 14.50 -12.55 -24.10
CA THR A 341 13.22 -12.03 -23.57
C THR A 341 12.59 -13.05 -22.62
N THR A 342 12.55 -14.33 -22.99
CA THR A 342 12.07 -15.44 -22.14
C THR A 342 12.87 -15.55 -20.84
N TYR A 343 14.20 -15.42 -20.88
CA TYR A 343 15.03 -15.39 -19.68
C TYR A 343 14.79 -14.15 -18.80
N GLN A 344 14.56 -12.98 -19.40
CA GLN A 344 14.17 -11.78 -18.64
C GLN A 344 12.76 -11.87 -18.06
N GLN A 345 11.86 -12.61 -18.72
CA GLN A 345 10.52 -12.93 -18.22
C GLN A 345 10.62 -13.87 -17.01
N SER A 346 11.32 -15.01 -17.13
CA SER A 346 11.45 -15.98 -16.03
C SER A 346 12.19 -15.41 -14.80
N LEU A 347 13.15 -14.49 -14.98
CA LEU A 347 13.77 -13.73 -13.88
C LEU A 347 12.85 -12.70 -13.19
N ARG A 348 11.71 -12.35 -13.81
CA ARG A 348 10.61 -11.60 -13.17
C ARG A 348 9.65 -12.59 -12.53
N ASP A 349 9.22 -13.61 -13.25
CA ASP A 349 8.20 -14.57 -12.79
C ASP A 349 8.67 -15.35 -11.57
N ALA A 350 9.93 -15.78 -11.51
CA ALA A 350 10.52 -16.39 -10.31
C ALA A 350 10.55 -15.43 -9.10
N LYS A 351 10.63 -14.11 -9.33
CA LYS A 351 10.48 -13.10 -8.26
C LYS A 351 9.01 -12.82 -7.92
N MET A 352 8.07 -13.12 -8.81
CA MET A 352 6.62 -13.03 -8.57
C MET A 352 6.10 -14.27 -7.82
N VAL A 353 6.65 -15.47 -8.07
CA VAL A 353 6.36 -16.67 -7.27
C VAL A 353 6.70 -16.44 -5.80
N TRP A 354 7.85 -15.81 -5.52
CA TRP A 354 8.24 -15.40 -4.16
C TRP A 354 7.32 -14.33 -3.52
N ILE A 355 6.45 -13.66 -4.29
CA ILE A 355 5.45 -12.71 -3.76
C ILE A 355 4.19 -13.43 -3.26
N GLY A 356 3.98 -14.70 -3.63
CA GLY A 356 2.93 -15.56 -3.06
C GLY A 356 3.01 -15.70 -1.53
N GLU A 357 4.20 -15.54 -0.96
CA GLU A 357 4.50 -15.55 0.48
C GLU A 357 4.13 -14.21 1.19
N GLY A 358 3.10 -13.50 0.72
CA GLY A 358 2.43 -12.40 1.42
C GLY A 358 3.17 -11.05 1.52
N ASN A 359 4.31 -10.86 0.85
CA ASN A 359 5.23 -9.75 1.16
C ASN A 359 5.03 -8.43 0.37
N ASN A 360 3.96 -7.71 0.72
CA ASN A 360 3.86 -6.22 0.72
C ASN A 360 4.20 -5.48 -0.60
N ILE A 361 3.25 -5.53 -1.55
CA ILE A 361 3.30 -4.95 -2.91
C ILE A 361 3.74 -3.46 -2.97
N TRP A 362 3.40 -2.65 -1.96
CA TRP A 362 3.70 -1.22 -1.92
C TRP A 362 5.18 -0.88 -1.99
N LYS A 363 6.06 -1.81 -1.60
CA LYS A 363 7.53 -1.65 -1.67
C LYS A 363 8.04 -1.44 -3.10
N TYR A 364 7.36 -2.01 -4.09
CA TYR A 364 7.74 -1.98 -5.51
C TYR A 364 6.91 -0.99 -6.34
N VAL A 365 5.71 -0.63 -5.87
CA VAL A 365 4.88 0.44 -6.47
C VAL A 365 5.41 1.84 -6.11
N LYS A 366 5.87 2.03 -4.87
CA LYS A 366 6.28 3.35 -4.35
C LYS A 366 7.37 4.10 -5.13
N PRO A 367 8.37 3.46 -5.79
CA PRO A 367 9.31 4.14 -6.68
C PRO A 367 8.66 4.87 -7.87
N ALA A 368 7.57 4.32 -8.44
CA ALA A 368 6.85 4.93 -9.56
C ALA A 368 6.06 6.20 -9.17
N PHE A 369 5.83 6.41 -7.87
CA PHE A 369 5.07 7.53 -7.30
C PHE A 369 5.96 8.48 -6.46
N ARG A 370 7.27 8.50 -6.68
CA ARG A 370 8.15 9.47 -6.01
C ARG A 370 8.24 10.79 -6.81
N PRO A 371 7.73 11.92 -6.30
CA PRO A 371 8.23 13.21 -6.73
C PRO A 371 9.73 13.33 -6.39
N TYR A 372 10.47 14.00 -7.26
CA TYR A 372 11.92 14.21 -7.11
C TYR A 372 12.18 15.29 -6.04
N ALA A 373 12.59 14.86 -4.84
CA ALA A 373 13.09 15.77 -3.81
C ALA A 373 14.61 15.97 -4.01
N PRO A 374 15.08 17.16 -4.44
CA PRO A 374 16.49 17.42 -4.69
C PRO A 374 17.31 17.50 -3.40
N ALA A 375 18.62 17.28 -3.50
CA ALA A 375 19.53 17.43 -2.37
C ALA A 375 19.70 18.90 -1.97
N PHE A 376 19.51 19.20 -0.68
CA PHE A 376 19.81 20.48 -0.04
C PHE A 376 21.32 20.77 -0.14
N LYS A 377 21.72 21.89 -0.76
CA LYS A 377 23.12 22.27 -1.01
C LYS A 377 23.52 23.63 -0.44
N GLY A 378 22.58 24.48 -0.06
CA GLY A 378 22.86 25.79 0.55
C GLY A 378 21.56 26.54 0.87
N LEU A 379 21.68 27.80 1.28
CA LEU A 379 20.55 28.72 1.48
C LEU A 379 20.48 29.78 0.37
N THR A 380 19.34 30.45 0.24
CA THR A 380 19.26 31.77 -0.41
C THR A 380 18.90 32.81 0.65
N VAL A 381 19.87 33.64 1.03
CA VAL A 381 19.74 34.69 2.06
C VAL A 381 19.75 36.04 1.37
N ASN A 382 18.73 36.88 1.59
CA ASN A 382 18.55 38.20 0.94
C ASN A 382 18.73 38.17 -0.60
N GLY A 383 18.29 37.07 -1.25
CA GLY A 383 18.42 36.86 -2.70
C GLY A 383 19.77 36.28 -3.17
N VAL A 384 20.80 36.25 -2.31
CA VAL A 384 22.11 35.68 -2.62
C VAL A 384 22.18 34.22 -2.18
N LYS A 385 22.72 33.34 -3.03
CA LYS A 385 22.93 31.92 -2.69
C LYS A 385 24.16 31.78 -1.80
N GLU A 386 23.98 31.40 -0.55
CA GLU A 386 25.04 31.09 0.38
C GLU A 386 25.22 29.57 0.48
N ALA A 387 26.47 29.11 0.39
CA ALA A 387 26.86 27.71 0.38
C ALA A 387 27.82 27.35 1.53
N ASP A 388 28.40 28.33 2.22
CA ASP A 388 29.26 28.09 3.38
C ASP A 388 28.48 27.42 4.54
N PRO A 389 28.90 26.23 5.00
CA PRO A 389 28.20 25.52 6.06
C PRO A 389 28.10 26.29 7.39
N GLN A 390 29.07 27.14 7.74
CA GLN A 390 29.07 27.79 9.05
C GLN A 390 28.16 29.01 9.10
N LYS A 391 28.16 29.85 8.06
CA LYS A 391 27.20 30.96 7.89
C LYS A 391 25.76 30.44 7.83
N ILE A 392 25.49 29.39 7.03
CA ILE A 392 24.17 28.75 6.93
C ILE A 392 23.67 28.38 8.33
N VAL A 393 24.52 27.72 9.12
CA VAL A 393 24.17 27.22 10.45
C VAL A 393 23.98 28.35 11.48
N ASN A 394 24.69 29.47 11.33
CA ASN A 394 24.49 30.66 12.18
C ASN A 394 23.19 31.43 11.83
N VAL A 395 22.92 31.67 10.54
CA VAL A 395 21.69 32.37 10.08
C VAL A 395 20.42 31.63 10.53
N LEU A 396 20.44 30.29 10.49
CA LEU A 396 19.33 29.48 10.99
C LEU A 396 19.21 29.53 12.51
N ALA A 397 20.31 29.68 13.25
CA ALA A 397 20.27 29.82 14.70
C ALA A 397 19.58 31.14 15.11
N ASP A 398 19.96 32.25 14.48
CA ASP A 398 19.37 33.57 14.70
C ASP A 398 17.87 33.62 14.32
N HIS A 399 17.44 32.79 13.36
CA HIS A 399 16.04 32.64 12.97
C HIS A 399 15.22 31.88 14.02
N TYR A 400 15.68 30.70 14.45
CA TYR A 400 14.94 29.85 15.39
C TYR A 400 14.96 30.39 16.83
N GLU A 401 16.01 31.07 17.26
CA GLU A 401 16.08 31.69 18.60
C GLU A 401 14.97 32.73 18.81
N LYS A 402 14.67 33.54 17.78
CA LYS A 402 13.55 34.51 17.78
C LYS A 402 12.17 33.85 17.75
N HIS A 403 12.07 32.55 17.48
CA HIS A 403 10.80 31.84 17.33
C HIS A 403 10.26 31.28 18.66
N PHE A 404 11.11 31.13 19.69
CA PHE A 404 10.83 30.29 20.87
C PHE A 404 10.80 31.05 22.22
N ALA A 405 10.26 32.28 22.29
CA ALA A 405 10.24 33.15 23.50
C ALA A 405 8.95 33.02 24.37
N ARG A 406 8.99 33.43 25.65
CA ARG A 406 8.22 32.83 26.77
C ARG A 406 7.20 33.72 27.54
N PRO A 407 6.05 33.16 27.94
CA PRO A 407 5.36 33.38 29.24
C PRO A 407 5.10 32.04 30.00
N GLU A 408 4.66 32.06 31.28
CA GLU A 408 4.78 30.92 32.27
C GLU A 408 3.41 30.55 32.92
N PHE A 409 3.13 29.74 33.96
CA PHE A 409 3.76 28.86 35.01
C PHE A 409 2.60 27.96 35.63
N ASP A 410 2.64 26.98 36.56
CA ASP A 410 3.62 26.10 37.26
C ASP A 410 2.97 24.69 37.62
N LEU A 411 3.44 23.89 38.61
CA LEU A 411 3.57 22.39 38.52
C LEU A 411 3.23 21.47 39.77
N SER A 412 2.64 20.25 39.61
CA SER A 412 2.57 19.12 40.62
C SER A 412 1.91 17.78 40.13
N ASN A 413 2.18 16.47 40.46
CA ASN A 413 3.33 15.60 40.95
C ASN A 413 3.08 14.01 40.85
N PRO A 414 4.03 13.05 40.52
CA PRO A 414 3.70 11.71 39.87
C PRO A 414 4.08 10.25 40.32
N ILE A 415 3.45 9.27 39.62
CA ILE A 415 3.55 7.77 39.56
C ILE A 415 4.51 7.16 38.48
N HIS A 416 4.96 5.88 38.63
CA HIS A 416 5.72 5.14 37.58
C HIS A 416 5.18 3.77 37.05
N GLN A 417 5.83 2.64 37.41
CA GLN A 417 5.69 1.28 36.83
C GLN A 417 6.02 1.06 35.31
N ARG A 418 5.11 1.45 34.39
CA ARG A 418 4.77 0.82 33.07
C ARG A 418 5.87 0.64 31.96
N ALA A 419 7.11 0.26 32.29
CA ALA A 419 8.28 0.42 31.39
C ALA A 419 8.63 -0.75 30.44
N VAL A 420 8.47 -2.01 30.85
CA VAL A 420 9.15 -3.16 30.20
C VAL A 420 8.66 -3.43 28.76
N ALA A 421 7.35 -3.59 28.55
CA ALA A 421 6.79 -3.95 27.23
C ALA A 421 7.15 -2.95 26.11
N ILE A 422 7.41 -1.68 26.45
CA ILE A 422 7.70 -0.62 25.48
C ILE A 422 9.14 -0.72 24.95
N TYR A 423 10.08 -1.29 25.72
CA TYR A 423 11.44 -1.60 25.25
C TYR A 423 11.42 -2.61 24.09
N GLU A 424 10.58 -3.64 24.19
CA GLU A 424 10.49 -4.70 23.18
C GLU A 424 9.93 -4.18 21.85
N SER A 425 9.07 -3.15 21.88
CA SER A 425 8.52 -2.49 20.68
C SER A 425 9.55 -1.77 19.80
N LEU A 426 10.79 -1.54 20.26
CA LEU A 426 11.75 -0.68 19.57
C LEU A 426 12.16 -1.20 18.18
N THR A 427 12.19 -0.28 17.20
CA THR A 427 12.57 -0.57 15.80
C THR A 427 14.10 -0.48 15.60
N LYS A 428 14.67 -1.44 14.87
CA LYS A 428 16.13 -1.60 14.69
C LYS A 428 16.73 -0.53 13.74
N LYS A 429 16.86 0.72 14.20
CA LYS A 429 17.49 1.82 13.44
C LYS A 429 18.98 1.98 13.78
N LYS A 430 19.83 2.16 12.76
CA LYS A 430 21.29 2.33 12.87
C LYS A 430 21.76 3.80 13.05
N SER A 431 20.88 4.77 12.80
CA SER A 431 21.17 6.21 12.90
C SER A 431 21.40 6.64 14.34
N THR A 432 22.42 7.46 14.59
CA THR A 432 22.71 8.03 15.91
C THR A 432 21.89 9.28 16.22
N ASP A 433 21.74 9.59 17.50
CA ASP A 433 21.06 10.78 18.04
C ASP A 433 22.03 11.89 18.48
N SER A 434 21.53 12.94 19.16
CA SER A 434 22.36 14.01 19.74
C SER A 434 23.33 13.53 20.83
N ALA A 435 22.95 12.53 21.63
CA ALA A 435 23.80 11.86 22.60
C ALA A 435 24.76 10.84 21.96
N GLY A 436 24.73 10.65 20.64
CA GLY A 436 25.54 9.68 19.89
C GLY A 436 25.01 8.24 19.87
N THR A 437 23.97 7.91 20.65
CA THR A 437 23.44 6.55 20.77
C THR A 437 22.49 6.20 19.62
N SER A 438 22.13 4.93 19.44
CA SER A 438 21.17 4.51 18.41
C SER A 438 20.23 3.43 18.91
N ALA A 439 19.00 3.39 18.36
CA ALA A 439 17.96 2.43 18.77
C ALA A 439 18.39 0.96 18.67
N ILE A 440 19.31 0.61 17.76
CA ILE A 440 19.88 -0.74 17.67
C ILE A 440 20.86 -1.07 18.81
N MET A 441 21.55 -0.09 19.41
CA MET A 441 22.34 -0.31 20.63
C MET A 441 21.42 -0.62 21.81
N LEU A 442 20.33 0.15 21.97
CA LEU A 442 19.37 -0.06 23.05
C LEU A 442 18.75 -1.45 22.95
N LYS A 443 18.30 -1.88 21.76
CA LYS A 443 17.79 -3.24 21.51
C LYS A 443 18.88 -4.33 21.47
N LYS A 444 20.09 -4.03 21.95
CA LYS A 444 21.20 -4.97 22.17
C LYS A 444 21.76 -4.93 23.61
N LEU A 445 21.12 -4.16 24.50
CA LEU A 445 21.26 -4.35 25.94
C LEU A 445 20.70 -5.73 26.34
N PRO A 446 21.37 -6.48 27.24
CA PRO A 446 20.79 -7.70 27.81
C PRO A 446 19.56 -7.36 28.68
N LEU A 447 18.65 -8.32 28.90
CA LEU A 447 17.37 -8.09 29.60
C LEU A 447 17.56 -7.51 31.02
N ASN A 448 18.62 -7.88 31.72
CA ASN A 448 18.93 -7.32 33.05
C ASN A 448 19.28 -5.82 33.02
N TYR A 449 19.73 -5.25 31.89
CA TYR A 449 19.88 -3.79 31.75
C TYR A 449 18.54 -3.05 31.62
N ILE A 450 17.43 -3.74 31.35
CA ILE A 450 16.09 -3.14 31.41
C ILE A 450 15.74 -2.79 32.87
N THR A 451 16.21 -3.55 33.86
CA THR A 451 15.97 -3.21 35.28
C THR A 451 16.72 -1.93 35.66
N ILE A 452 17.96 -1.75 35.17
CA ILE A 452 18.75 -0.52 35.35
C ILE A 452 18.01 0.69 34.75
N LEU A 453 17.55 0.58 33.49
CA LEU A 453 16.74 1.64 32.86
C LEU A 453 15.41 1.87 33.59
N SER A 454 14.79 0.82 34.14
CA SER A 454 13.54 0.94 34.91
C SER A 454 13.76 1.64 36.26
N VAL A 455 14.85 1.36 36.98
CA VAL A 455 15.23 2.09 38.20
C VAL A 455 15.47 3.58 37.90
N LEU A 456 16.15 3.87 36.78
CA LEU A 456 16.37 5.24 36.31
C LEU A 456 15.04 5.96 36.00
N PHE A 457 14.14 5.32 35.25
CA PHE A 457 12.82 5.89 34.93
C PHE A 457 11.91 5.99 36.18
N ASN A 458 11.98 5.05 37.12
CA ASN A 458 11.31 5.12 38.42
C ASN A 458 11.74 6.39 39.17
N LYS A 459 13.06 6.59 39.36
CA LYS A 459 13.63 7.77 40.05
C LYS A 459 13.14 9.09 39.45
N CYS A 460 13.09 9.20 38.12
CA CYS A 460 12.66 10.42 37.44
C CYS A 460 11.14 10.66 37.55
N ALA A 461 10.34 9.63 37.32
CA ALA A 461 8.88 9.78 37.30
C ALA A 461 8.29 10.02 38.70
N THR A 462 8.79 9.37 39.76
CA THR A 462 8.34 9.64 41.14
C THR A 462 8.57 11.11 41.57
N LYS A 463 9.48 11.82 40.91
CA LYS A 463 9.72 13.25 41.11
C LYS A 463 9.02 14.18 40.09
N GLY A 464 8.60 13.65 38.94
CA GLY A 464 8.17 14.46 37.79
C GLY A 464 9.31 15.18 37.06
N GLU A 465 10.54 14.69 37.20
CA GLU A 465 11.72 15.23 36.55
C GLU A 465 11.96 14.56 35.18
N PHE A 466 12.51 15.30 34.23
CA PHE A 466 12.99 14.79 32.94
C PHE A 466 14.42 15.28 32.70
N PHE A 467 15.31 14.34 32.38
CA PHE A 467 16.77 14.53 32.30
C PHE A 467 17.20 15.79 31.54
N ALA A 468 18.17 16.52 32.07
CA ALA A 468 18.72 17.73 31.45
C ALA A 468 19.57 17.41 30.21
N ALA A 469 20.34 16.32 30.21
CA ALA A 469 21.09 15.85 29.04
C ALA A 469 20.15 15.43 27.89
N GLU A 470 19.02 14.75 28.20
CA GLU A 470 18.04 14.34 27.18
C GLU A 470 17.16 15.50 26.66
N LYS A 471 17.35 16.69 27.21
CA LYS A 471 16.75 17.94 26.76
C LYS A 471 17.57 18.67 25.68
N ILE A 472 18.73 18.12 25.28
CA ILE A 472 19.61 18.64 24.22
C ILE A 472 19.29 17.98 22.86
N ALA A 473 18.84 18.76 21.88
CA ALA A 473 18.52 18.30 20.52
C ALA A 473 19.58 18.70 19.49
N LYS A 474 19.87 17.81 18.53
CA LYS A 474 20.59 18.15 17.28
C LYS A 474 19.57 18.33 16.15
N ILE A 475 19.41 19.55 15.64
CA ILE A 475 18.52 19.87 14.53
C ILE A 475 19.25 19.62 13.21
N VAL A 476 18.60 18.88 12.30
CA VAL A 476 19.00 18.73 10.90
C VAL A 476 17.87 19.25 10.03
N CYS A 477 18.15 20.23 9.18
CA CYS A 477 17.15 20.83 8.30
C CYS A 477 17.00 20.05 6.99
N LEU A 478 15.76 19.87 6.53
CA LEU A 478 15.45 19.42 5.17
C LEU A 478 14.87 20.59 4.36
N SER A 479 15.19 20.63 3.07
CA SER A 479 14.55 21.55 2.12
C SER A 479 13.09 21.15 1.89
N LYS A 480 12.16 22.13 1.90
CA LYS A 480 10.80 21.94 1.35
C LYS A 480 10.83 22.03 -0.18
N ASP A 481 11.51 23.04 -0.73
CA ASP A 481 11.61 23.30 -2.17
C ASP A 481 13.07 23.51 -2.62
N GLY A 482 13.51 22.76 -3.63
CA GLY A 482 14.74 23.05 -4.35
C GLY A 482 16.05 22.82 -3.57
N MET A 483 17.16 23.18 -4.22
CA MET A 483 18.53 22.94 -3.71
C MET A 483 19.07 24.07 -2.81
N PHE A 484 18.53 25.28 -2.96
CA PHE A 484 18.91 26.51 -2.24
C PHE A 484 17.66 27.23 -1.69
N PRO A 485 16.87 26.61 -0.79
CA PRO A 485 15.72 27.26 -0.15
C PRO A 485 16.17 28.50 0.65
N ASN A 486 15.25 29.43 0.91
CA ASN A 486 15.42 30.41 1.98
C ASN A 486 15.09 29.79 3.35
N GLU A 487 15.47 30.45 4.44
CA GLU A 487 15.33 29.95 5.81
C GLU A 487 13.90 29.53 6.19
N THR A 488 12.87 30.24 5.69
CA THR A 488 11.45 29.89 5.93
C THR A 488 10.96 28.65 5.17
N LYS A 489 11.68 28.23 4.12
CA LYS A 489 11.41 27.01 3.34
C LYS A 489 12.21 25.78 3.81
N LEU A 490 12.77 25.81 5.02
CA LEU A 490 13.31 24.63 5.68
C LEU A 490 12.31 23.94 6.61
N ARG A 491 12.57 22.66 6.90
CA ARG A 491 11.88 21.86 7.92
C ARG A 491 12.90 21.32 8.94
N PRO A 492 12.86 21.75 10.22
CA PRO A 492 13.83 21.33 11.22
C PRO A 492 13.46 19.97 11.83
N ILE A 493 14.36 18.98 11.75
CA ILE A 493 14.17 17.68 12.39
C ILE A 493 15.04 17.59 13.65
N SER A 494 14.41 17.51 14.82
CA SER A 494 15.06 17.36 16.12
C SER A 494 15.48 15.91 16.38
N LEU A 495 16.78 15.62 16.24
CA LEU A 495 17.40 14.35 16.61
C LEU A 495 17.57 14.24 18.13
N LEU A 496 16.46 14.20 18.85
CA LEU A 496 16.42 13.92 20.29
C LEU A 496 17.04 12.56 20.64
N PRO A 497 17.60 12.39 21.84
CA PRO A 497 18.29 11.17 22.26
C PRO A 497 17.35 9.99 22.56
N ASN A 498 17.86 8.77 22.35
CA ASN A 498 17.04 7.57 22.22
C ASN A 498 16.55 6.99 23.57
N ILE A 499 17.23 7.25 24.69
CA ILE A 499 16.81 6.79 26.02
C ILE A 499 15.67 7.68 26.54
N GLY A 500 15.79 9.00 26.37
CA GLY A 500 14.72 9.97 26.56
C GLY A 500 13.52 9.67 25.67
N LYS A 501 13.72 9.33 24.39
CA LYS A 501 12.62 8.84 23.51
C LYS A 501 11.95 7.55 23.99
N LEU A 502 12.67 6.65 24.67
CA LEU A 502 12.07 5.47 25.29
C LEU A 502 11.21 5.87 26.50
N PHE A 503 11.67 6.81 27.32
CA PHE A 503 10.88 7.36 28.44
C PHE A 503 9.66 8.16 27.97
N GLU A 504 9.80 9.01 26.94
CA GLU A 504 8.70 9.74 26.30
C GLU A 504 7.61 8.78 25.78
N ARG A 505 7.99 7.61 25.23
CA ARG A 505 7.04 6.57 24.82
C ARG A 505 6.27 5.98 26.00
N ILE A 506 6.95 5.72 27.12
CA ILE A 506 6.32 5.20 28.34
C ILE A 506 5.25 6.16 28.87
N ILE A 507 5.49 7.48 28.84
CA ILE A 507 4.50 8.46 29.31
C ILE A 507 3.44 8.78 28.24
N HIS A 508 3.80 8.82 26.96
CA HIS A 508 2.83 8.89 25.85
C HIS A 508 1.76 7.79 25.92
N HIS A 509 2.15 6.54 26.18
CA HIS A 509 1.19 5.45 26.36
C HIS A 509 0.31 5.61 27.62
N ARG A 510 0.79 6.27 28.68
CA ARG A 510 -0.05 6.60 29.86
C ARG A 510 -1.05 7.70 29.54
N ILE A 511 -0.63 8.76 28.86
CA ILE A 511 -1.51 9.85 28.44
C ILE A 511 -2.59 9.32 27.51
N LEU A 512 -2.25 8.51 26.50
CA LEU A 512 -3.27 7.87 25.64
C LEU A 512 -4.20 6.93 26.41
N SER A 513 -3.67 6.12 27.34
CA SER A 513 -4.47 5.24 28.20
C SER A 513 -5.40 6.03 29.13
N TRP A 514 -4.98 7.18 29.62
CA TRP A 514 -5.82 8.09 30.40
C TRP A 514 -6.91 8.74 29.52
N CYS A 515 -6.55 9.29 28.36
CA CYS A 515 -7.51 9.88 27.42
C CYS A 515 -8.59 8.89 27.01
N HIS A 516 -8.23 7.63 26.72
CA HIS A 516 -9.19 6.59 26.35
C HIS A 516 -10.16 6.30 27.50
N ASN A 517 -9.66 6.13 28.73
CA ASN A 517 -10.48 5.89 29.92
C ASN A 517 -11.41 7.07 30.29
N HIS A 518 -11.22 8.26 29.71
CA HIS A 518 -12.02 9.47 29.96
C HIS A 518 -12.76 9.93 28.69
N ASN A 519 -12.80 9.12 27.63
CA ASN A 519 -13.41 9.44 26.32
C ASN A 519 -12.88 10.72 25.65
N ILE A 520 -11.64 11.13 25.93
CA ILE A 520 -11.01 12.35 25.40
C ILE A 520 -10.49 12.08 23.97
N ALA A 521 -11.40 12.20 23.01
CA ALA A 521 -11.15 12.18 21.58
C ALA A 521 -11.79 13.40 20.90
N VAL A 522 -11.30 13.75 19.71
CA VAL A 522 -11.86 14.78 18.82
C VAL A 522 -12.05 14.10 17.48
N ASP A 523 -13.28 13.96 17.01
CA ASP A 523 -13.53 13.22 15.77
C ASP A 523 -13.33 14.06 14.50
N GLU A 524 -13.21 15.38 14.65
CA GLU A 524 -12.83 16.32 13.60
C GLU A 524 -11.33 16.24 13.26
N GLN A 525 -10.50 15.73 14.19
CA GLN A 525 -9.04 15.63 14.05
C GLN A 525 -8.61 14.28 13.45
N SER A 526 -7.53 14.28 12.65
CA SER A 526 -6.95 13.07 12.06
C SER A 526 -5.42 13.05 12.00
N GLY A 527 -4.77 14.18 12.28
CA GLY A 527 -3.34 14.22 12.55
C GLY A 527 -3.02 13.47 13.84
N PHE A 528 -1.95 12.68 13.81
CA PHE A 528 -1.38 11.96 14.96
C PHE A 528 -2.29 10.95 15.68
N MET A 529 -3.46 10.63 15.12
CA MET A 529 -4.31 9.55 15.58
C MET A 529 -3.93 8.23 14.92
N GLN A 530 -3.99 7.14 15.69
CA GLN A 530 -3.82 5.79 15.14
C GLN A 530 -4.94 5.49 14.14
N SER A 531 -4.63 4.75 13.08
CA SER A 531 -5.54 4.37 11.98
C SER A 531 -6.12 5.49 11.10
N ARG A 532 -6.10 6.77 11.51
CA ARG A 532 -6.52 7.93 10.69
C ARG A 532 -5.35 8.48 9.85
N ARG A 533 -5.64 9.17 8.74
CA ARG A 533 -4.63 9.71 7.79
C ARG A 533 -5.08 11.03 7.14
N LEU A 534 -4.17 11.71 6.44
CA LEU A 534 -4.53 12.88 5.63
C LEU A 534 -5.57 12.52 4.56
N GLN A 535 -5.44 11.34 3.93
CA GLN A 535 -6.40 10.87 2.92
C GLN A 535 -7.81 10.75 3.49
N THR A 536 -7.99 10.26 4.73
CA THR A 536 -9.34 10.13 5.31
C THR A 536 -9.95 11.50 5.57
N ARG A 537 -9.16 12.48 6.01
CA ARG A 537 -9.66 13.84 6.30
C ARG A 537 -9.93 14.66 5.03
N ILE A 538 -9.09 14.54 4.00
CA ILE A 538 -9.37 15.12 2.68
C ILE A 538 -10.61 14.49 2.06
N LEU A 539 -10.79 13.16 2.16
CA LEU A 539 -11.98 12.49 1.64
C LEU A 539 -13.26 13.02 2.32
N SER A 540 -13.28 13.11 3.66
CA SER A 540 -14.44 13.67 4.39
C SER A 540 -14.75 15.13 4.01
N LEU A 541 -13.72 15.96 3.80
CA LEU A 541 -13.88 17.35 3.35
C LEU A 541 -14.44 17.42 1.92
N VAL A 542 -13.86 16.66 0.99
CA VAL A 542 -14.27 16.64 -0.43
C VAL A 542 -15.68 16.07 -0.59
N GLU A 543 -16.04 15.02 0.15
CA GLU A 543 -17.36 14.42 0.03
C GLU A 543 -18.45 15.31 0.66
N ASN A 544 -18.18 15.93 1.82
CA ASN A 544 -19.09 16.93 2.39
C ASN A 544 -19.35 18.09 1.42
N LEU A 545 -18.30 18.58 0.74
CA LEU A 545 -18.43 19.62 -0.30
C LEU A 545 -19.17 19.14 -1.53
N ARG A 546 -18.94 17.90 -1.98
CA ARG A 546 -19.62 17.31 -3.13
C ARG A 546 -21.12 17.14 -2.86
N LEU A 547 -21.49 16.62 -1.70
CA LEU A 547 -22.88 16.47 -1.27
C LEU A 547 -23.57 17.85 -1.13
N THR A 548 -22.94 18.80 -0.45
CA THR A 548 -23.59 20.10 -0.15
C THR A 548 -23.60 21.08 -1.32
N VAL A 549 -22.54 21.13 -2.13
CA VAL A 549 -22.41 22.08 -3.26
C VAL A 549 -22.92 21.49 -4.56
N ALA A 550 -22.45 20.30 -4.95
CA ALA A 550 -22.75 19.73 -6.26
C ALA A 550 -24.07 18.96 -6.31
N ALA A 551 -24.38 18.12 -5.31
CA ALA A 551 -25.63 17.36 -5.30
C ALA A 551 -26.85 18.23 -4.92
N CYS A 552 -26.73 19.10 -3.91
CA CYS A 552 -27.81 20.02 -3.53
C CYS A 552 -27.85 21.35 -4.32
N ASN A 553 -26.95 21.57 -5.28
CA ASN A 553 -26.83 22.82 -6.08
C ASN A 553 -26.80 24.12 -5.24
N ARG A 554 -26.20 24.06 -4.04
CA ARG A 554 -26.03 25.23 -3.17
C ARG A 554 -24.67 25.86 -3.46
N PRO A 555 -24.49 27.18 -3.34
CA PRO A 555 -23.15 27.71 -3.19
C PRO A 555 -22.55 27.18 -1.88
N GLY A 556 -21.22 27.08 -1.83
CA GLY A 556 -20.49 26.73 -0.63
C GLY A 556 -19.13 27.39 -0.63
N LEU A 557 -18.65 27.74 0.57
CA LEU A 557 -17.35 28.35 0.81
C LEU A 557 -16.55 27.44 1.73
N VAL A 558 -15.30 27.18 1.35
CA VAL A 558 -14.31 26.57 2.24
C VAL A 558 -13.38 27.65 2.74
N ILE A 559 -13.24 27.74 4.04
CA ILE A 559 -12.22 28.56 4.69
C ILE A 559 -11.09 27.62 5.09
N PHE A 560 -9.94 27.77 4.45
CA PHE A 560 -8.71 27.09 4.85
C PHE A 560 -7.89 28.01 5.77
N LEU A 561 -7.58 27.52 6.97
CA LEU A 561 -6.78 28.20 7.98
C LEU A 561 -5.45 27.46 8.17
N ASP A 562 -4.37 28.09 7.74
CA ASP A 562 -2.98 27.67 7.99
C ASP A 562 -2.48 28.35 9.28
N PHE A 563 -2.24 27.55 10.33
CA PHE A 563 -1.73 28.07 11.60
C PHE A 563 -0.21 28.25 11.53
N HIS A 564 0.22 29.49 11.27
CA HIS A 564 1.62 29.86 11.09
C HIS A 564 2.57 29.26 12.16
N SER A 565 3.34 28.25 11.75
CA SER A 565 4.33 27.54 12.58
C SER A 565 3.76 26.92 13.87
N ALA A 566 2.54 26.38 13.83
CA ALA A 566 1.79 25.87 15.00
C ALA A 566 2.60 24.96 15.94
N PHE A 567 3.35 24.00 15.41
CA PHE A 567 4.20 23.10 16.22
C PHE A 567 5.32 23.82 16.96
N ASP A 568 5.93 24.82 16.33
CA ASP A 568 7.05 25.58 16.85
C ASP A 568 6.58 26.72 17.79
N ARG A 569 5.26 27.00 17.85
CA ARG A 569 4.64 28.06 18.68
C ARG A 569 3.71 27.55 19.80
N MET A 570 3.59 26.24 19.97
CA MET A 570 2.69 25.61 20.95
C MET A 570 2.87 26.15 22.38
N ARG A 571 1.79 26.65 23.01
CA ARG A 571 1.82 27.33 24.33
C ARG A 571 1.53 26.36 25.48
N PHE A 572 2.58 25.91 26.16
CA PHE A 572 2.48 24.95 27.25
C PHE A 572 1.53 25.36 28.40
N PRO A 573 1.54 26.59 28.95
CA PRO A 573 0.63 26.93 30.05
C PRO A 573 -0.85 26.71 29.71
N ALA A 574 -1.28 27.08 28.49
CA ALA A 574 -2.65 26.87 28.03
C ALA A 574 -2.99 25.38 27.81
N LEU A 575 -2.07 24.60 27.21
CA LEU A 575 -2.20 23.13 27.17
C LEU A 575 -2.38 22.55 28.58
N ILE A 576 -1.64 23.05 29.57
CA ILE A 576 -1.64 22.54 30.93
C ILE A 576 -2.93 22.88 31.69
N THR A 577 -3.49 24.07 31.48
CA THR A 577 -4.85 24.40 31.92
C THR A 577 -5.86 23.44 31.28
N ASN A 578 -5.84 23.29 29.95
CA ASN A 578 -6.74 22.38 29.24
C ASN A 578 -6.66 20.93 29.75
N LEU A 579 -5.45 20.42 30.06
CA LEU A 579 -5.28 19.07 30.62
C LEU A 579 -5.78 18.97 32.07
N LYS A 580 -5.63 20.01 32.88
CA LYS A 580 -6.15 20.07 34.25
C LYS A 580 -7.68 20.08 34.24
N ASP A 581 -8.30 20.87 33.36
CA ASP A 581 -9.74 21.01 33.24
C ASP A 581 -10.40 19.73 32.68
N LEU A 582 -9.68 19.01 31.80
CA LEU A 582 -10.03 17.64 31.38
C LEU A 582 -9.83 16.57 32.48
N GLY A 583 -9.36 16.93 33.68
CA GLY A 583 -9.18 16.01 34.81
C GLY A 583 -7.92 15.15 34.76
N MET A 584 -6.84 15.60 34.11
CA MET A 584 -5.57 14.86 34.10
C MET A 584 -5.00 14.72 35.51
N PRO A 585 -4.61 13.50 35.94
CA PRO A 585 -3.89 13.31 37.20
C PRO A 585 -2.69 14.25 37.30
N LEU A 586 -2.57 14.93 38.45
CA LEU A 586 -1.42 15.76 38.85
C LEU A 586 -0.10 15.09 38.46
N ASP A 587 -0.04 13.78 38.61
CA ASP A 587 1.01 12.91 38.11
C ASP A 587 1.49 13.20 36.69
N LEU A 588 0.61 12.98 35.72
CA LEU A 588 0.95 13.20 34.33
C LEU A 588 1.15 14.70 34.07
N LEU A 589 0.46 15.56 34.82
CA LEU A 589 0.59 17.01 34.75
C LEU A 589 2.03 17.47 35.03
N LYS A 590 2.64 17.18 36.20
CA LYS A 590 4.03 17.61 36.52
C LYS A 590 5.01 17.19 35.44
N TRP A 591 4.85 15.97 34.95
CA TRP A 591 5.77 15.43 33.96
C TRP A 591 5.59 16.10 32.58
N VAL A 592 4.36 16.34 32.12
CA VAL A 592 4.08 17.08 30.88
C VAL A 592 4.56 18.54 30.99
N GLN A 593 4.39 19.16 32.16
CA GLN A 593 4.86 20.52 32.47
C GLN A 593 6.40 20.62 32.54
N SER A 594 7.08 19.58 33.05
CA SER A 594 8.53 19.48 33.20
C SER A 594 9.26 19.07 31.91
N TRP A 595 8.59 18.33 31.02
CA TRP A 595 9.10 17.88 29.72
C TRP A 595 9.66 19.00 28.81
N PRO A 596 9.02 20.19 28.65
CA PRO A 596 9.56 21.27 27.81
C PRO A 596 10.60 22.14 28.51
N MET A 597 10.59 22.24 29.84
CA MET A 597 11.42 23.19 30.60
C MET A 597 12.92 22.94 30.39
N ASN A 598 13.68 24.01 30.15
CA ASN A 598 15.14 24.01 30.02
C ASN A 598 15.67 23.09 28.91
N ARG A 599 15.01 23.11 27.73
CA ARG A 599 15.51 22.47 26.50
C ARG A 599 16.47 23.37 25.72
N SER A 600 17.43 22.74 25.05
CA SER A 600 18.39 23.43 24.18
C SER A 600 18.62 22.69 22.86
N LEU A 601 18.98 23.45 21.84
CA LEU A 601 19.01 23.03 20.43
C LEU A 601 20.35 23.40 19.81
N SER A 602 20.92 22.54 18.96
CA SER A 602 22.06 22.89 18.09
C SER A 602 21.77 22.46 16.66
N ILE A 603 21.93 23.37 15.70
CA ILE A 603 21.70 23.13 14.28
C ILE A 603 22.97 22.56 13.67
N ALA A 604 22.85 21.63 12.72
CA ALA A 604 23.99 21.07 12.02
C ALA A 604 23.73 20.84 10.53
N PHE A 605 24.76 21.11 9.74
CA PHE A 605 24.78 20.94 8.29
C PHE A 605 26.18 20.48 7.88
N GLY A 606 26.25 19.37 7.13
CA GLY A 606 27.52 18.66 6.89
C GLY A 606 28.21 18.28 8.21
N ASN A 607 29.43 18.77 8.41
CA ASN A 607 30.20 18.61 9.65
C ASN A 607 30.10 19.82 10.61
N SER A 608 29.48 20.92 10.18
CA SER A 608 29.37 22.17 10.97
C SER A 608 28.20 22.13 11.96
N HIS A 609 28.33 22.92 13.03
CA HIS A 609 27.42 22.99 14.19
C HIS A 609 27.24 24.44 14.66
N SER A 610 26.07 24.79 15.18
CA SER A 610 25.75 26.13 15.72
C SER A 610 26.17 26.30 17.18
N ARG A 611 26.07 27.53 17.70
CA ARG A 611 25.87 27.77 19.14
C ARG A 611 24.62 27.04 19.64
N ASN A 612 24.58 26.71 20.93
CA ASN A 612 23.35 26.20 21.54
C ASN A 612 22.31 27.32 21.65
N ILE A 613 21.06 27.01 21.32
CA ILE A 613 19.89 27.89 21.37
C ILE A 613 18.97 27.38 22.48
N GLN A 614 18.49 28.26 23.35
CA GLN A 614 17.53 27.88 24.41
C GLN A 614 16.10 27.84 23.83
N MET A 615 15.31 26.82 24.17
CA MET A 615 13.95 26.62 23.67
C MET A 615 12.95 26.87 24.81
N HIS A 616 12.15 27.94 24.72
CA HIS A 616 11.19 28.29 25.79
C HIS A 616 9.71 28.08 25.41
N VAL A 617 9.41 27.93 24.11
CA VAL A 617 8.08 27.64 23.52
C VAL A 617 8.25 26.60 22.41
N GLY A 618 7.16 25.95 21.97
CA GLY A 618 7.19 25.00 20.85
C GLY A 618 7.57 23.57 21.24
N ALA A 619 7.26 22.60 20.38
CA ALA A 619 7.47 21.19 20.65
C ALA A 619 8.52 20.58 19.70
N PRO A 620 9.56 19.89 20.21
CA PRO A 620 10.68 19.45 19.38
C PRO A 620 10.26 18.40 18.33
N GLN A 621 10.23 18.82 17.06
CA GLN A 621 9.76 18.04 15.92
C GLN A 621 10.60 16.77 15.70
N GLY A 622 10.13 15.65 16.24
CA GLY A 622 10.87 14.38 16.34
C GLY A 622 10.68 13.62 17.66
N SER A 623 10.08 14.25 18.67
CA SER A 623 9.48 13.56 19.83
C SER A 623 8.23 12.79 19.43
N VAL A 624 7.98 11.65 20.08
CA VAL A 624 6.70 10.90 19.96
C VAL A 624 5.57 11.61 20.70
N LEU A 625 5.90 12.26 21.82
CA LEU A 625 4.95 12.91 22.71
C LEU A 625 4.46 14.26 22.18
N ALA A 626 5.33 15.04 21.54
CA ALA A 626 5.00 16.36 20.97
C ALA A 626 3.68 16.37 20.20
N ALA A 627 3.50 15.37 19.33
CA ALA A 627 2.30 15.14 18.53
C ALA A 627 1.02 14.88 19.37
N THR A 628 1.15 14.19 20.51
CA THR A 628 0.02 13.88 21.41
C THR A 628 -0.39 15.10 22.23
N LEU A 629 0.60 15.86 22.70
CA LEU A 629 0.38 17.10 23.45
C LEU A 629 -0.21 18.19 22.56
N PHE A 630 0.27 18.34 21.32
CA PHE A 630 -0.32 19.25 20.35
C PHE A 630 -1.80 18.91 20.08
N ARG A 631 -2.13 17.62 19.86
CA ARG A 631 -3.51 17.14 19.70
C ARG A 631 -4.41 17.50 20.89
N LEU A 632 -3.88 17.46 22.11
CA LEU A 632 -4.62 17.81 23.33
C LEU A 632 -4.69 19.33 23.57
N HIS A 633 -3.72 20.10 23.07
CA HIS A 633 -3.75 21.57 23.11
C HIS A 633 -4.89 22.13 22.25
N VAL A 634 -5.04 21.62 21.02
CA VAL A 634 -6.10 22.00 20.09
C VAL A 634 -7.42 21.24 20.30
N HIS A 635 -7.58 20.51 21.41
CA HIS A 635 -8.73 19.64 21.66
C HIS A 635 -10.07 20.39 21.57
N PHE A 636 -10.16 21.56 22.20
CA PHE A 636 -11.36 22.38 22.22
C PHE A 636 -11.59 23.21 20.93
N LEU A 637 -10.69 23.16 19.94
CA LEU A 637 -10.75 24.04 18.78
C LEU A 637 -12.03 23.83 17.94
N SER A 638 -12.51 22.59 17.77
CA SER A 638 -13.77 22.33 17.06
C SER A 638 -15.00 22.87 17.81
N SER A 639 -14.99 22.93 19.15
CA SER A 639 -16.12 23.49 19.92
C SER A 639 -16.31 25.01 19.78
N PHE A 640 -15.30 25.76 19.33
CA PHE A 640 -15.47 27.19 18.98
C PHE A 640 -16.24 27.38 17.66
N PHE A 641 -16.35 26.34 16.84
CA PHE A 641 -17.09 26.30 15.56
C PHE A 641 -18.36 25.44 15.66
N PHE A 642 -18.99 25.40 16.84
CA PHE A 642 -20.16 24.57 17.10
C PHE A 642 -21.29 24.82 16.09
N GLY A 643 -21.82 23.74 15.51
CA GLY A 643 -22.82 23.79 14.42
C GLY A 643 -22.25 23.93 13.01
N LEU A 644 -20.92 23.84 12.83
CA LEU A 644 -20.26 23.92 11.53
C LEU A 644 -19.36 22.70 11.25
N SER A 645 -19.27 22.31 9.98
CA SER A 645 -18.41 21.20 9.55
C SER A 645 -16.94 21.64 9.56
N THR A 646 -16.17 21.16 10.54
CA THR A 646 -14.72 21.41 10.63
C THR A 646 -13.90 20.14 10.39
N TYR A 647 -12.77 20.31 9.71
CA TYR A 647 -11.90 19.23 9.27
C TYR A 647 -10.46 19.57 9.65
N LEU A 648 -9.94 18.90 10.69
CA LEU A 648 -8.60 19.12 11.22
C LEU A 648 -7.66 17.98 10.83
N PHE A 649 -6.53 18.33 10.22
CA PHE A 649 -5.40 17.42 10.05
C PHE A 649 -4.12 18.05 10.58
N ALA A 650 -3.71 17.61 11.77
CA ALA A 650 -2.59 18.20 12.50
C ALA A 650 -2.84 19.70 12.72
N ASP A 651 -2.07 20.54 12.06
CA ASP A 651 -2.08 22.00 12.05
C ASP A 651 -2.86 22.62 10.86
N ASP A 652 -3.37 21.81 9.92
CA ASP A 652 -4.30 22.24 8.87
C ASP A 652 -5.76 22.24 9.41
N LEU A 653 -6.49 23.35 9.28
CA LEU A 653 -7.94 23.44 9.59
C LEU A 653 -8.72 23.92 8.34
N ALA A 654 -9.70 23.14 7.90
CA ALA A 654 -10.71 23.57 6.94
C ALA A 654 -12.09 23.68 7.61
N ILE A 655 -12.78 24.79 7.38
CA ILE A 655 -14.16 25.04 7.83
C ILE A 655 -15.05 25.14 6.60
N VAL A 656 -16.13 24.35 6.56
CA VAL A 656 -17.07 24.33 5.43
C VAL A 656 -18.36 25.05 5.79
N LEU A 657 -18.79 25.92 4.87
CA LEU A 657 -19.97 26.76 4.97
C LEU A 657 -20.81 26.59 3.70
N THR A 658 -22.11 26.37 3.86
CA THR A 658 -23.02 25.97 2.79
C THR A 658 -24.32 26.75 2.88
N GLY A 659 -24.84 27.26 1.75
CA GLY A 659 -26.10 28.03 1.73
C GLY A 659 -27.31 27.21 2.21
N SER A 660 -28.39 27.88 2.57
CA SER A 660 -29.68 27.24 2.87
C SER A 660 -30.36 26.77 1.57
N LEU A 661 -31.06 25.65 1.58
CA LEU A 661 -31.74 25.15 0.36
C LEU A 661 -32.93 26.05 -0.05
N GLU A 662 -33.49 26.80 0.91
CA GLU A 662 -34.75 27.56 0.74
C GLU A 662 -34.56 28.98 0.16
N LYS A 663 -33.36 29.55 0.30
CA LYS A 663 -33.05 30.90 -0.19
C LYS A 663 -32.66 30.87 -1.68
N ARG A 664 -33.06 31.88 -2.47
CA ARG A 664 -32.57 32.05 -3.86
C ARG A 664 -31.05 32.20 -3.89
N LEU A 665 -30.40 31.79 -4.99
CA LEU A 665 -28.93 31.73 -5.10
C LEU A 665 -28.20 33.03 -4.67
N SER A 666 -28.73 34.20 -5.04
CA SER A 666 -28.18 35.51 -4.64
C SER A 666 -28.31 35.78 -3.14
N LEU A 667 -29.42 35.40 -2.52
CA LEU A 667 -29.61 35.47 -1.07
C LEU A 667 -28.71 34.46 -0.33
N ASN A 668 -28.44 33.30 -0.95
CA ASN A 668 -27.51 32.31 -0.44
C ASN A 668 -26.04 32.74 -0.50
N ILE A 669 -25.65 33.53 -1.50
CA ILE A 669 -24.31 34.12 -1.55
C ILE A 669 -24.14 35.12 -0.39
N ILE A 670 -25.18 35.90 -0.09
CA ILE A 670 -25.18 36.81 1.08
C ILE A 670 -25.20 36.01 2.40
N ASP A 671 -25.97 34.93 2.51
CA ASP A 671 -25.98 33.99 3.68
C ASP A 671 -24.63 33.27 3.91
N LEU A 672 -23.90 32.99 2.84
CA LEU A 672 -22.56 32.41 2.94
C LEU A 672 -21.53 33.43 3.30
N GLU A 673 -21.60 34.60 2.67
CA GLU A 673 -20.82 35.76 3.03
C GLU A 673 -21.00 35.98 4.53
N THR A 674 -22.23 36.17 5.05
CA THR A 674 -22.55 36.19 6.50
C THR A 674 -21.72 35.24 7.33
N ARG A 675 -21.83 33.94 7.05
CA ARG A 675 -21.45 32.92 8.02
C ARG A 675 -19.95 32.68 7.97
N ALA A 676 -19.34 32.80 6.79
CA ALA A 676 -17.90 32.96 6.64
C ALA A 676 -17.38 34.16 7.42
N LYS A 677 -18.12 35.26 7.30
CA LYS A 677 -17.78 36.54 7.88
C LYS A 677 -17.97 36.59 9.42
N GLU A 678 -18.82 35.74 10.00
CA GLU A 678 -18.91 35.55 11.46
C GLU A 678 -17.87 34.54 11.95
N VAL A 679 -17.72 33.41 11.25
CA VAL A 679 -16.74 32.36 11.54
C VAL A 679 -15.34 32.91 11.69
N MET A 680 -14.92 33.84 10.83
CA MET A 680 -13.54 34.33 10.85
C MET A 680 -13.14 35.14 12.09
N LYS A 681 -14.11 35.59 12.89
CA LYS A 681 -13.88 36.20 14.21
C LYS A 681 -13.71 35.16 15.33
N GLN A 682 -14.19 33.93 15.14
CA GLN A 682 -14.07 32.85 16.13
C GLN A 682 -12.62 32.37 16.34
N PRO A 683 -11.77 32.17 15.30
CA PRO A 683 -10.35 31.88 15.51
C PRO A 683 -9.59 33.12 16.01
N GLU A 684 -10.03 34.35 15.73
CA GLU A 684 -9.46 35.55 16.36
C GLU A 684 -9.73 35.57 17.88
N LEU A 685 -10.93 35.17 18.33
CA LEU A 685 -11.27 35.00 19.75
C LEU A 685 -10.53 33.83 20.41
N PHE A 686 -10.44 32.67 19.75
CA PHE A 686 -9.57 31.58 20.18
C PHE A 686 -8.11 32.03 20.24
N SER A 687 -7.68 32.90 19.32
CA SER A 687 -6.36 33.51 19.37
C SER A 687 -6.20 34.39 20.61
N ASN A 688 -7.05 35.40 20.84
CA ASN A 688 -6.82 36.34 21.94
C ASN A 688 -6.86 35.67 23.33
N ASN A 689 -7.63 34.60 23.49
CA ASN A 689 -7.71 33.84 24.74
C ASN A 689 -6.65 32.71 24.88
N MET A 690 -6.23 32.04 23.80
CA MET A 690 -5.30 30.88 23.86
C MET A 690 -4.13 30.90 22.85
N LEU A 691 -4.21 31.68 21.77
CA LEU A 691 -3.19 32.06 20.75
C LEU A 691 -2.73 31.01 19.72
N LEU A 692 -3.50 30.92 18.63
CA LEU A 692 -3.01 30.82 17.23
C LEU A 692 -3.82 31.83 16.36
N PRO A 693 -3.21 32.74 15.56
CA PRO A 693 -3.89 33.91 14.96
C PRO A 693 -4.54 33.71 13.56
N SER A 694 -5.47 34.60 13.17
CA SER A 694 -6.29 34.61 11.92
C SER A 694 -6.78 36.03 11.50
N ASN A 695 -7.57 36.19 10.42
CA ASN A 695 -8.09 37.48 9.89
C ASN A 695 -9.36 37.34 8.95
N LEU A 696 -10.55 37.95 9.21
CA LEU A 696 -11.60 38.34 8.19
C LEU A 696 -12.90 39.06 8.76
N SER A 697 -13.73 39.74 7.92
CA SER A 697 -14.87 40.69 8.25
C SER A 697 -16.31 40.07 8.32
N SER A 698 -17.49 40.77 8.49
CA SER A 698 -18.85 40.35 9.11
C SER A 698 -20.29 40.22 8.35
N HIS A 699 -21.34 39.65 9.06
CA HIS A 699 -22.89 39.76 9.10
C HIS A 699 -23.88 39.04 8.08
N ILE A 700 -25.12 38.45 8.33
CA ILE A 700 -25.98 37.95 9.51
C ILE A 700 -27.15 36.86 9.18
N GLU A 701 -27.57 35.91 10.11
CA GLU A 701 -28.85 35.06 10.38
C GLU A 701 -29.62 34.05 9.37
N GLN A 702 -30.53 33.01 9.62
CA GLN A 702 -31.20 32.07 10.66
C GLN A 702 -32.25 31.05 9.97
N LYS A 703 -33.15 30.08 10.41
CA LYS A 703 -33.73 29.16 11.54
C LYS A 703 -34.87 28.18 10.92
N ASN A 704 -35.71 27.18 11.41
CA ASN A 704 -36.02 26.20 12.56
C ASN A 704 -37.25 25.17 12.30
N GLY A 705 -37.46 23.98 12.99
CA GLY A 705 -38.78 23.17 13.13
C GLY A 705 -38.84 21.57 13.16
N THR A 706 -39.86 20.82 13.70
CA THR A 706 -39.95 19.29 13.95
C THR A 706 -41.34 18.50 13.88
N MET A 707 -41.39 17.13 13.69
CA MET A 707 -42.63 16.24 13.70
C MET A 707 -42.44 14.66 13.83
N ALA A 708 -43.45 13.76 13.52
CA ALA A 708 -43.58 12.31 13.91
C ALA A 708 -43.80 11.18 12.80
N THR A 709 -44.22 9.95 13.17
CA THR A 709 -44.04 8.60 12.48
C THR A 709 -45.02 8.14 11.35
N LYS A 710 -44.66 7.07 10.59
CA LYS A 710 -45.12 6.72 9.20
C LYS A 710 -45.06 5.20 8.82
N PRO A 711 -45.72 4.73 7.72
CA PRO A 711 -45.71 3.31 7.22
C PRO A 711 -44.39 2.84 6.58
N VAL A 712 -44.22 1.52 6.30
CA VAL A 712 -42.93 0.91 5.89
C VAL A 712 -43.05 -0.20 4.81
N PHE A 713 -42.12 -0.23 3.85
CA PHE A 713 -41.90 -1.32 2.88
C PHE A 713 -40.72 -2.20 3.33
N VAL A 714 -40.81 -3.51 3.17
CA VAL A 714 -39.80 -4.49 3.63
C VAL A 714 -39.26 -5.29 2.45
N VAL A 715 -37.94 -5.49 2.41
CA VAL A 715 -37.20 -6.12 1.31
C VAL A 715 -36.16 -7.09 1.85
N ASP A 716 -36.15 -8.32 1.35
CA ASP A 716 -35.00 -9.22 1.45
C ASP A 716 -34.25 -9.21 0.10
N ASN A 717 -33.09 -8.56 0.09
CA ASN A 717 -32.31 -8.31 -1.11
C ASN A 717 -31.29 -9.44 -1.38
N GLY A 718 -31.82 -10.64 -1.63
CA GLY A 718 -30.99 -11.83 -1.87
C GLY A 718 -30.23 -11.76 -3.20
N ALA A 719 -28.98 -12.23 -3.18
CA ALA A 719 -28.05 -12.29 -4.34
C ALA A 719 -28.47 -13.24 -5.50
N SER A 720 -29.74 -13.65 -5.55
CA SER A 720 -30.38 -14.46 -6.60
C SER A 720 -31.85 -14.10 -6.77
N MET A 721 -32.55 -13.86 -5.65
CA MET A 721 -33.97 -13.52 -5.61
C MET A 721 -34.17 -12.32 -4.69
N PHE A 722 -34.76 -11.26 -5.23
CA PHE A 722 -35.31 -10.14 -4.49
C PHE A 722 -36.70 -10.52 -4.00
N LYS A 723 -37.02 -10.21 -2.74
CA LYS A 723 -38.33 -10.51 -2.13
C LYS A 723 -38.82 -9.25 -1.40
N SER A 724 -40.09 -8.88 -1.52
CA SER A 724 -40.62 -7.68 -0.84
C SER A 724 -42.09 -7.77 -0.46
N ARG A 725 -42.47 -6.98 0.56
CA ARG A 725 -43.81 -6.91 1.15
C ARG A 725 -44.00 -5.57 1.88
N MET A 726 -45.21 -5.01 1.91
CA MET A 726 -45.55 -3.85 2.77
C MET A 726 -45.85 -4.31 4.19
N ASN A 727 -45.49 -3.53 5.22
CA ASN A 727 -45.72 -3.93 6.62
C ASN A 727 -47.21 -4.04 7.01
N ASN A 728 -48.10 -3.46 6.20
CA ASN A 728 -49.55 -3.44 6.36
C ASN A 728 -50.32 -4.22 5.27
N ASN A 729 -49.64 -5.07 4.48
CA ASN A 729 -50.26 -5.92 3.46
C ASN A 729 -49.78 -7.38 3.59
N GLU A 730 -50.47 -8.31 2.94
CA GLU A 730 -50.11 -9.74 2.93
C GLU A 730 -49.42 -10.19 1.63
N ASP A 731 -49.55 -9.42 0.54
CA ASP A 731 -48.89 -9.71 -0.74
C ASP A 731 -47.35 -9.76 -0.61
N ILE A 732 -46.76 -10.92 -0.88
CA ILE A 732 -45.32 -11.11 -1.06
C ILE A 732 -44.99 -11.10 -2.56
N LYS A 733 -44.11 -10.21 -2.99
CA LYS A 733 -43.50 -10.25 -4.34
C LYS A 733 -42.15 -10.97 -4.27
N ILE A 734 -41.92 -11.92 -5.17
CA ILE A 734 -40.62 -12.58 -5.35
C ILE A 734 -40.21 -12.44 -6.83
N ALA A 735 -38.96 -12.08 -7.10
CA ALA A 735 -38.42 -11.91 -8.44
C ALA A 735 -36.91 -12.22 -8.50
N PRO A 736 -36.36 -12.66 -9.65
CA PRO A 736 -34.91 -12.83 -9.79
C PRO A 736 -34.16 -11.50 -9.59
N ASN A 737 -33.16 -11.44 -8.71
CA ASN A 737 -32.29 -10.27 -8.58
C ASN A 737 -31.18 -10.30 -9.65
N CYS A 738 -31.56 -10.05 -10.90
CA CYS A 738 -30.65 -9.98 -12.03
C CYS A 738 -31.28 -9.32 -13.26
N ILE A 739 -30.42 -9.06 -14.25
CA ILE A 739 -30.81 -8.74 -15.61
C ILE A 739 -30.42 -9.90 -16.52
N MET A 740 -31.30 -10.30 -17.44
CA MET A 740 -31.00 -11.33 -18.44
C MET A 740 -31.21 -10.83 -19.88
N LYS A 741 -30.39 -11.34 -20.80
CA LYS A 741 -30.49 -11.10 -22.24
C LYS A 741 -30.59 -12.42 -22.98
N SER A 742 -31.65 -12.60 -23.75
CA SER A 742 -31.85 -13.83 -24.55
C SER A 742 -31.09 -13.74 -25.87
N LYS A 743 -30.39 -14.82 -26.23
CA LYS A 743 -29.77 -14.99 -27.55
C LYS A 743 -30.77 -14.83 -28.72
N PHE A 744 -32.04 -15.18 -28.50
CA PHE A 744 -33.12 -15.07 -29.49
C PHE A 744 -33.70 -13.65 -29.60
N TYR A 745 -33.57 -12.85 -28.53
CA TYR A 745 -34.07 -11.48 -28.47
C TYR A 745 -32.94 -10.49 -28.11
N PRO A 746 -31.83 -10.42 -28.88
CA PRO A 746 -30.61 -9.72 -28.46
C PRO A 746 -30.73 -8.19 -28.34
N ARG A 747 -31.85 -7.61 -28.78
CA ARG A 747 -32.21 -6.18 -28.58
C ARG A 747 -33.13 -5.93 -27.38
N ARG A 748 -33.70 -6.98 -26.76
CA ARG A 748 -34.53 -6.88 -25.55
C ARG A 748 -33.72 -7.33 -24.34
N THR A 749 -33.82 -6.55 -23.28
CA THR A 749 -33.28 -6.88 -21.96
C THR A 749 -34.48 -7.19 -21.07
N PHE A 750 -34.39 -8.24 -20.25
CA PHE A 750 -35.42 -8.63 -19.29
C PHE A 750 -34.90 -8.35 -17.89
N ILE A 751 -35.66 -7.58 -17.10
CA ILE A 751 -35.29 -7.17 -15.75
C ILE A 751 -36.17 -7.94 -14.76
N ALA A 752 -35.54 -8.62 -13.79
CA ALA A 752 -36.22 -9.30 -12.70
C ALA A 752 -37.47 -10.13 -13.10
N ASP A 753 -38.68 -9.77 -12.64
CA ASP A 753 -39.90 -10.54 -12.90
C ASP A 753 -40.31 -10.62 -14.38
N GLN A 754 -39.78 -9.75 -15.25
CA GLN A 754 -39.94 -9.86 -16.70
C GLN A 754 -39.27 -11.11 -17.27
N ILE A 755 -38.26 -11.66 -16.59
CA ILE A 755 -37.59 -12.90 -16.97
C ILE A 755 -38.58 -14.08 -16.88
N ASP A 756 -39.52 -14.02 -15.93
CA ASP A 756 -40.51 -15.06 -15.72
C ASP A 756 -41.85 -14.79 -16.42
N ASN A 757 -42.29 -13.53 -16.45
CA ASN A 757 -43.59 -13.12 -16.98
C ASN A 757 -43.57 -12.72 -18.46
N GLU A 758 -42.46 -12.17 -18.98
CA GLU A 758 -42.39 -11.59 -20.33
C GLU A 758 -41.44 -12.33 -21.29
N CYS A 759 -40.57 -13.20 -20.79
CA CYS A 759 -39.56 -13.89 -21.61
C CYS A 759 -40.15 -15.13 -22.31
N PRO A 760 -40.35 -15.14 -23.64
CA PRO A 760 -41.11 -16.22 -24.29
C PRO A 760 -40.34 -17.56 -24.37
N ASN A 761 -39.02 -17.50 -24.25
CA ASN A 761 -38.11 -18.64 -24.29
C ASN A 761 -36.91 -18.36 -23.38
N LYS A 762 -36.72 -19.21 -22.36
CA LYS A 762 -35.67 -19.07 -21.33
C LYS A 762 -34.41 -19.90 -21.60
N THR A 763 -34.24 -20.44 -22.82
CA THR A 763 -32.97 -21.03 -23.28
C THR A 763 -31.94 -19.96 -23.65
N SER A 764 -30.66 -20.28 -23.49
CA SER A 764 -29.49 -19.47 -23.84
C SER A 764 -29.61 -18.01 -23.36
N LEU A 765 -30.00 -17.85 -22.09
CA LEU A 765 -30.02 -16.55 -21.39
C LEU A 765 -28.62 -16.19 -20.89
N TYR A 766 -28.14 -15.01 -21.25
CA TYR A 766 -26.93 -14.42 -20.69
C TYR A 766 -27.27 -13.67 -19.39
N TYR A 767 -26.65 -14.10 -18.28
CA TYR A 767 -26.86 -13.56 -16.95
C TYR A 767 -25.98 -12.32 -16.70
N GLN A 768 -26.61 -11.21 -16.32
CA GLN A 768 -25.96 -10.05 -15.71
C GLN A 768 -26.34 -10.00 -14.22
N LEU A 769 -25.44 -10.51 -13.38
CA LEU A 769 -25.62 -10.57 -11.92
C LEU A 769 -24.96 -9.35 -11.24
N PRO A 770 -25.69 -8.59 -10.41
CA PRO A 770 -25.11 -7.49 -9.64
C PRO A 770 -24.20 -7.99 -8.50
N PHE A 771 -24.49 -9.18 -7.95
CA PHE A 771 -23.72 -9.82 -6.89
C PHE A 771 -22.64 -10.78 -7.41
N GLN A 772 -21.41 -10.60 -6.91
CA GLN A 772 -20.28 -11.51 -7.12
C GLN A 772 -19.69 -11.94 -5.78
N LYS A 773 -19.57 -13.27 -5.56
CA LYS A 773 -19.13 -13.86 -4.29
C LYS A 773 -19.87 -13.26 -3.08
N GLY A 774 -21.20 -13.21 -3.13
CA GLY A 774 -22.06 -12.68 -2.05
C GLY A 774 -22.03 -11.17 -1.82
N TYR A 775 -21.09 -10.42 -2.41
CA TYR A 775 -21.04 -8.96 -2.33
C TYR A 775 -21.67 -8.31 -3.56
N LEU A 776 -22.32 -7.16 -3.36
CA LEU A 776 -22.83 -6.31 -4.42
C LEU A 776 -21.67 -5.55 -5.07
N VAL A 777 -21.49 -5.72 -6.38
CA VAL A 777 -20.33 -5.18 -7.13
C VAL A 777 -20.75 -4.29 -8.31
N ASP A 778 -21.89 -4.57 -8.96
CA ASP A 778 -22.40 -3.72 -10.05
C ASP A 778 -23.73 -3.05 -9.69
N TRP A 779 -23.60 -1.87 -9.08
CA TRP A 779 -24.71 -0.99 -8.72
C TRP A 779 -25.59 -0.56 -9.90
N ASN A 780 -25.06 -0.57 -11.14
CA ASN A 780 -25.85 -0.18 -12.32
C ASN A 780 -26.89 -1.26 -12.64
N ILE A 781 -26.55 -2.53 -12.44
CA ILE A 781 -27.47 -3.66 -12.59
C ILE A 781 -28.48 -3.67 -11.44
N GLU A 782 -28.01 -3.53 -10.20
CA GLU A 782 -28.86 -3.54 -9.01
C GLU A 782 -29.92 -2.43 -9.05
N LYS A 783 -29.50 -1.19 -9.35
CA LYS A 783 -30.41 -0.05 -9.44
C LYS A 783 -31.48 -0.24 -10.52
N GLN A 784 -31.14 -0.80 -11.68
CA GLN A 784 -32.14 -1.12 -12.71
C GLN A 784 -33.15 -2.18 -12.24
N VAL A 785 -32.73 -3.15 -11.41
CA VAL A 785 -33.64 -4.11 -10.77
C VAL A 785 -34.53 -3.42 -9.73
N TRP A 786 -33.96 -2.56 -8.89
CA TRP A 786 -34.70 -1.80 -7.87
C TRP A 786 -35.69 -0.80 -8.46
N ASP A 787 -35.30 0.02 -9.44
CA ASP A 787 -36.17 0.96 -10.16
C ASP A 787 -37.42 0.25 -10.72
N HIS A 788 -37.22 -0.95 -11.29
CA HIS A 788 -38.30 -1.77 -11.84
C HIS A 788 -39.17 -2.45 -10.77
N LEU A 789 -38.57 -2.99 -9.70
CA LEU A 789 -39.29 -3.73 -8.67
C LEU A 789 -39.98 -2.84 -7.62
N PHE A 790 -39.44 -1.65 -7.33
CA PHE A 790 -40.07 -0.64 -6.48
C PHE A 790 -41.23 0.06 -7.20
N GLY A 791 -41.06 0.40 -8.48
CA GLY A 791 -42.12 0.84 -9.39
C GLY A 791 -43.00 1.98 -8.85
N LYS A 792 -44.20 1.65 -8.35
CA LYS A 792 -45.22 2.63 -7.89
C LYS A 792 -45.12 3.03 -6.42
N VAL A 793 -44.16 2.51 -5.65
CA VAL A 793 -44.03 2.82 -4.21
C VAL A 793 -43.54 4.26 -4.01
N SER A 794 -44.36 5.10 -3.36
CA SER A 794 -43.97 6.46 -2.98
C SER A 794 -43.20 6.46 -1.67
N PHE A 795 -41.87 6.46 -1.76
CA PHE A 795 -40.97 6.40 -0.62
C PHE A 795 -40.91 7.70 0.21
N LYS A 796 -41.26 8.86 -0.36
CA LYS A 796 -41.34 10.15 0.37
C LYS A 796 -42.26 10.12 1.62
N SER A 797 -43.23 9.22 1.65
CA SER A 797 -44.14 8.99 2.78
C SER A 797 -43.90 7.67 3.52
N THR A 798 -42.99 6.83 3.04
CA THR A 798 -42.90 5.40 3.40
C THR A 798 -41.46 5.02 3.73
N GLY A 799 -41.25 4.39 4.88
CA GLY A 799 -39.97 3.82 5.26
C GLY A 799 -39.60 2.60 4.41
N LEU A 800 -38.35 2.17 4.52
CA LEU A 800 -37.80 1.00 3.84
C LEU A 800 -36.94 0.19 4.82
N LEU A 801 -37.21 -1.10 4.99
CA LEU A 801 -36.30 -2.05 5.63
C LEU A 801 -35.72 -2.96 4.55
N MET A 802 -34.39 -3.07 4.45
CA MET A 802 -33.72 -3.91 3.47
C MET A 802 -32.66 -4.83 4.10
N THR A 803 -32.57 -6.09 3.65
CA THR A 803 -31.48 -6.97 4.10
C THR A 803 -30.14 -6.68 3.42
N GLU A 804 -29.03 -6.91 4.13
CA GLU A 804 -27.66 -6.82 3.59
C GLU A 804 -26.82 -8.09 3.87
N PRO A 805 -25.72 -8.33 3.13
CA PRO A 805 -24.81 -9.45 3.40
C PRO A 805 -24.14 -9.40 4.79
N TYR A 806 -23.84 -10.57 5.33
CA TYR A 806 -23.04 -10.74 6.55
C TYR A 806 -21.69 -10.03 6.46
N MET A 807 -21.36 -9.22 7.47
CA MET A 807 -20.11 -8.46 7.58
C MET A 807 -19.75 -7.69 6.30
N ASN A 808 -20.77 -7.05 5.70
CA ASN A 808 -20.65 -6.27 4.47
C ASN A 808 -19.61 -5.14 4.57
N LEU A 809 -19.10 -4.71 3.42
CA LEU A 809 -18.12 -3.62 3.35
C LEU A 809 -18.80 -2.26 3.54
N ASN A 810 -18.22 -1.39 4.38
CA ASN A 810 -18.81 -0.07 4.67
C ASN A 810 -19.07 0.78 3.43
N PHE A 811 -18.27 0.68 2.38
CA PHE A 811 -18.54 1.36 1.09
C PHE A 811 -19.84 0.88 0.41
N ILE A 812 -20.16 -0.41 0.50
CA ILE A 812 -21.40 -0.97 -0.05
C ILE A 812 -22.59 -0.49 0.78
N ARG A 813 -22.45 -0.46 2.12
CA ARG A 813 -23.44 0.12 3.04
C ARG A 813 -23.70 1.59 2.77
N GLU A 814 -22.63 2.40 2.69
CA GLU A 814 -22.70 3.84 2.42
C GLU A 814 -23.36 4.14 1.08
N THR A 815 -23.08 3.34 0.05
CA THR A 815 -23.76 3.46 -1.25
C THR A 815 -25.24 3.04 -1.17
N MET A 816 -25.57 2.02 -0.38
CA MET A 816 -26.96 1.59 -0.15
C MET A 816 -27.77 2.65 0.60
N ASP A 817 -27.22 3.16 1.71
CA ASP A 817 -27.80 4.23 2.53
C ASP A 817 -28.04 5.47 1.65
N GLN A 818 -27.03 5.87 0.85
CA GLN A 818 -27.12 6.99 -0.08
C GLN A 818 -28.23 6.80 -1.14
N ILE A 819 -28.28 5.66 -1.83
CA ILE A 819 -29.30 5.42 -2.87
C ILE A 819 -30.71 5.44 -2.26
N CYS A 820 -30.91 4.84 -1.09
CA CYS A 820 -32.20 4.84 -0.42
C CYS A 820 -32.66 6.24 0.00
N PHE A 821 -31.79 7.04 0.64
CA PHE A 821 -32.17 8.35 1.15
C PHE A 821 -32.09 9.50 0.13
N GLU A 822 -31.17 9.48 -0.82
CA GLU A 822 -30.92 10.60 -1.75
C GLU A 822 -31.58 10.39 -3.12
N GLU A 823 -31.72 9.14 -3.59
CA GLU A 823 -32.34 8.86 -4.90
C GLU A 823 -33.80 8.40 -4.79
N TYR A 824 -34.12 7.49 -3.86
CA TYR A 824 -35.51 7.06 -3.62
C TYR A 824 -36.24 7.92 -2.57
N GLU A 825 -35.53 8.77 -1.83
CA GLU A 825 -36.10 9.68 -0.81
C GLU A 825 -36.95 8.96 0.26
N VAL A 826 -36.52 7.78 0.74
CA VAL A 826 -37.24 6.99 1.75
C VAL A 826 -37.47 7.76 3.05
N ALA A 827 -38.70 7.74 3.56
CA ALA A 827 -39.09 8.49 4.76
C ALA A 827 -38.38 8.00 6.04
N SER A 828 -37.97 6.72 6.05
CA SER A 828 -36.98 6.14 6.96
C SER A 828 -36.29 4.94 6.29
N PHE A 829 -35.11 4.56 6.79
CA PHE A 829 -34.38 3.36 6.34
C PHE A 829 -33.96 2.51 7.54
N ALA A 830 -33.86 1.20 7.34
CA ALA A 830 -33.34 0.21 8.29
C ALA A 830 -32.64 -0.92 7.53
N ARG A 831 -31.46 -1.36 7.99
CA ARG A 831 -30.72 -2.49 7.36
C ARG A 831 -30.11 -3.49 8.33
N TYR A 832 -30.29 -4.77 7.99
CA TYR A 832 -30.04 -5.95 8.82
C TYR A 832 -29.57 -7.13 7.94
N ASP A 833 -28.78 -8.07 8.45
CA ASP A 833 -28.63 -9.37 7.78
C ASP A 833 -29.85 -10.27 8.03
N PRO A 834 -30.14 -11.22 7.11
CA PRO A 834 -31.34 -12.05 7.21
C PRO A 834 -31.36 -12.97 8.45
N ALA A 835 -30.20 -13.38 8.99
CA ALA A 835 -30.15 -14.15 10.23
C ALA A 835 -30.56 -13.32 11.45
N THR A 836 -30.19 -12.03 11.53
CA THR A 836 -30.56 -11.17 12.67
C THR A 836 -32.07 -10.97 12.75
N LEU A 837 -32.72 -10.73 11.60
CA LEU A 837 -34.19 -10.70 11.53
C LEU A 837 -34.78 -12.06 11.94
N SER A 838 -34.23 -13.15 11.40
CA SER A 838 -34.71 -14.50 11.70
C SER A 838 -34.54 -14.89 13.18
N ALA A 839 -33.47 -14.43 13.83
CA ALA A 839 -33.24 -14.61 15.27
C ALA A 839 -34.27 -13.82 16.10
N TYR A 840 -34.56 -12.57 15.73
CA TYR A 840 -35.62 -11.77 16.37
C TYR A 840 -37.00 -12.45 16.29
N GLN A 841 -37.38 -12.96 15.11
CA GLN A 841 -38.62 -13.72 14.95
C GLN A 841 -38.63 -14.99 15.81
N TYR A 842 -37.53 -15.75 15.83
CA TYR A 842 -37.41 -16.95 16.65
C TYR A 842 -37.50 -16.67 18.15
N GLU A 843 -36.90 -15.57 18.63
CA GLU A 843 -37.01 -15.10 20.02
C GLU A 843 -38.44 -14.64 20.34
N CYS A 844 -39.11 -13.97 19.40
CA CYS A 844 -40.54 -13.64 19.49
C CYS A 844 -41.43 -14.89 19.62
N ASP A 845 -41.19 -15.93 18.82
CA ASP A 845 -42.02 -17.14 18.77
C ASP A 845 -41.74 -18.12 19.93
N THR A 846 -40.48 -18.32 20.30
CA THR A 846 -40.05 -19.35 21.26
C THR A 846 -39.78 -18.85 22.67
N LYS A 847 -39.54 -17.54 22.83
CA LYS A 847 -38.99 -16.91 24.05
C LYS A 847 -37.64 -17.49 24.52
N SER A 848 -36.89 -18.16 23.63
CA SER A 848 -35.52 -18.58 23.92
C SER A 848 -34.57 -17.39 23.82
N ASN A 849 -33.76 -17.17 24.87
CA ASN A 849 -32.67 -16.20 24.85
C ASN A 849 -31.50 -16.61 23.93
N TYR A 850 -31.48 -17.85 23.40
CA TYR A 850 -30.40 -18.40 22.57
C TYR A 850 -30.96 -19.02 21.29
N VAL A 851 -30.30 -18.78 20.15
CA VAL A 851 -30.59 -19.44 18.87
C VAL A 851 -29.31 -19.52 18.02
N LEU A 852 -29.12 -20.64 17.33
CA LEU A 852 -28.09 -20.82 16.30
C LEU A 852 -28.75 -20.76 14.93
N VAL A 853 -28.56 -19.67 14.19
CA VAL A 853 -29.15 -19.52 12.85
C VAL A 853 -28.19 -20.06 11.80
N VAL A 854 -28.71 -20.93 10.94
CA VAL A 854 -27.99 -21.58 9.85
C VAL A 854 -28.64 -21.18 8.53
N ASP A 855 -28.03 -20.21 7.84
CA ASP A 855 -28.49 -19.69 6.55
C ASP A 855 -27.72 -20.34 5.41
N SER A 856 -28.35 -21.30 4.72
CA SER A 856 -27.77 -21.92 3.52
C SER A 856 -28.36 -21.31 2.24
N GLY A 857 -27.76 -20.19 1.84
CA GLY A 857 -28.22 -19.34 0.75
C GLY A 857 -27.57 -19.63 -0.62
N PHE A 858 -27.74 -18.68 -1.54
CA PHE A 858 -27.30 -18.81 -2.93
C PHE A 858 -25.78 -18.71 -3.11
N SER A 859 -25.12 -17.76 -2.44
CA SER A 859 -23.66 -17.59 -2.58
C SER A 859 -22.87 -18.49 -1.61
N PHE A 860 -23.31 -18.55 -0.35
CA PHE A 860 -22.58 -19.11 0.79
C PHE A 860 -23.55 -19.74 1.79
N THR A 861 -22.99 -20.45 2.77
CA THR A 861 -23.70 -20.89 3.97
C THR A 861 -23.08 -20.22 5.20
N HIS A 862 -23.90 -19.69 6.11
CA HIS A 862 -23.47 -19.04 7.35
C HIS A 862 -24.09 -19.72 8.56
N ILE A 863 -23.32 -19.77 9.65
CA ILE A 863 -23.71 -20.32 10.95
C ILE A 863 -23.42 -19.22 11.97
N VAL A 864 -24.47 -18.71 12.60
CA VAL A 864 -24.41 -17.49 13.41
C VAL A 864 -25.12 -17.72 14.75
N PRO A 865 -24.39 -17.84 15.87
CA PRO A 865 -24.98 -17.94 17.19
C PRO A 865 -25.44 -16.57 17.70
N TYR A 866 -26.60 -16.54 18.37
CA TYR A 866 -27.20 -15.35 18.97
C TYR A 866 -27.51 -15.55 20.45
N TYR A 867 -27.46 -14.44 21.19
CA TYR A 867 -27.99 -14.29 22.54
C TYR A 867 -28.75 -12.96 22.66
N GLN A 868 -30.03 -13.01 23.03
CA GLN A 868 -30.92 -11.84 23.21
C GLN A 868 -30.84 -10.84 22.04
N GLY A 869 -31.23 -11.29 20.84
CA GLY A 869 -31.11 -10.56 19.57
C GLY A 869 -29.69 -10.26 19.06
N ARG A 870 -28.64 -10.43 19.87
CA ARG A 870 -27.26 -10.02 19.53
C ARG A 870 -26.40 -11.19 19.06
N LYS A 871 -25.52 -10.94 18.09
CA LYS A 871 -24.59 -11.93 17.55
C LYS A 871 -23.49 -12.29 18.56
N ILE A 872 -23.08 -13.56 18.56
CA ILE A 872 -21.87 -14.04 19.25
C ILE A 872 -20.78 -14.24 18.19
N LEU A 873 -20.01 -13.17 17.91
CA LEU A 873 -19.04 -13.14 16.80
C LEU A 873 -17.97 -14.23 16.89
N ASP A 874 -17.54 -14.61 18.11
CA ASP A 874 -16.49 -15.62 18.33
C ASP A 874 -16.86 -17.02 17.82
N GLY A 875 -18.16 -17.32 17.66
CA GLY A 875 -18.66 -18.58 17.10
C GLY A 875 -19.22 -18.46 15.69
N MET A 876 -19.02 -17.33 14.99
CA MET A 876 -19.62 -17.07 13.68
C MET A 876 -18.80 -17.70 12.54
N ILE A 877 -19.36 -18.68 11.83
CA ILE A 877 -18.68 -19.41 10.75
C ILE A 877 -19.36 -19.17 9.39
N ARG A 878 -18.55 -19.11 8.34
CA ARG A 878 -18.98 -19.06 6.93
C ARG A 878 -18.31 -20.16 6.13
N ILE A 879 -19.10 -20.83 5.30
CA ILE A 879 -18.67 -21.82 4.32
C ILE A 879 -18.86 -21.21 2.92
N ASP A 880 -17.84 -21.25 2.07
CA ASP A 880 -17.87 -20.68 0.71
C ASP A 880 -18.65 -21.55 -0.31
N VAL A 881 -19.62 -22.32 0.17
CA VAL A 881 -20.51 -23.19 -0.61
C VAL A 881 -21.98 -22.72 -0.44
N GLY A 882 -22.65 -22.53 -1.58
CA GLY A 882 -24.08 -22.21 -1.66
C GLY A 882 -24.64 -22.57 -3.04
N GLY A 883 -25.96 -22.39 -3.23
CA GLY A 883 -26.70 -22.90 -4.40
C GLY A 883 -26.10 -22.54 -5.78
N LYS A 884 -25.49 -21.36 -5.93
CA LYS A 884 -24.79 -20.93 -7.17
C LYS A 884 -23.64 -21.86 -7.54
N LEU A 885 -22.91 -22.36 -6.54
CA LEU A 885 -21.83 -23.31 -6.76
C LEU A 885 -22.39 -24.67 -7.19
N LEU A 886 -23.45 -25.13 -6.51
CA LEU A 886 -24.11 -26.41 -6.81
C LEU A 886 -24.63 -26.44 -8.25
N THR A 887 -25.34 -25.39 -8.69
CA THR A 887 -25.83 -25.25 -10.08
C THR A 887 -24.69 -25.21 -11.09
N ASN A 888 -23.55 -24.58 -10.77
CA ASN A 888 -22.38 -24.56 -11.65
C ASN A 888 -21.70 -25.95 -11.75
N GLN A 889 -21.56 -26.68 -10.64
CA GLN A 889 -21.01 -28.04 -10.69
C GLN A 889 -21.94 -29.01 -11.43
N LEU A 890 -23.27 -28.88 -11.24
CA LEU A 890 -24.24 -29.65 -11.99
C LEU A 890 -24.15 -29.39 -13.51
N LYS A 891 -24.02 -28.12 -13.93
CA LYS A 891 -23.74 -27.77 -15.34
C LYS A 891 -22.45 -28.41 -15.85
N ASN A 892 -21.37 -28.39 -15.06
CA ASN A 892 -20.09 -29.00 -15.43
C ASN A 892 -20.27 -30.52 -15.67
N VAL A 893 -20.94 -31.24 -14.76
CA VAL A 893 -21.13 -32.69 -14.86
C VAL A 893 -22.04 -33.06 -16.05
N ILE A 894 -23.18 -32.37 -16.23
CA ILE A 894 -24.06 -32.62 -17.39
C ILE A 894 -23.34 -32.30 -18.71
N SER A 895 -22.58 -31.20 -18.77
CA SER A 895 -21.80 -30.81 -19.96
C SER A 895 -20.64 -31.74 -20.29
N TYR A 896 -20.07 -32.40 -19.28
CA TYR A 896 -19.03 -33.40 -19.48
C TYR A 896 -19.60 -34.78 -19.88
N ARG A 897 -20.76 -35.16 -19.33
CA ARG A 897 -21.33 -36.50 -19.50
C ARG A 897 -22.31 -36.66 -20.67
N GLN A 898 -23.08 -35.63 -21.03
CA GLN A 898 -24.27 -35.77 -21.87
C GLN A 898 -24.53 -34.61 -22.84
N LEU A 899 -24.73 -33.40 -22.33
CA LEU A 899 -25.27 -32.27 -23.10
C LEU A 899 -24.63 -30.95 -22.64
N LEU A 900 -24.11 -30.16 -23.58
CA LEU A 900 -23.42 -28.89 -23.30
C LEU A 900 -24.40 -27.80 -22.80
N VAL A 901 -24.64 -27.77 -21.49
CA VAL A 901 -25.63 -26.91 -20.82
C VAL A 901 -25.02 -25.69 -20.12
N MET A 902 -23.77 -25.33 -20.41
CA MET A 902 -23.05 -24.24 -19.72
C MET A 902 -23.76 -22.88 -19.78
N ASN A 903 -24.51 -22.62 -20.87
CA ASN A 903 -25.30 -21.40 -21.06
C ASN A 903 -26.73 -21.51 -20.47
N GLU A 904 -27.21 -22.72 -20.18
CA GLU A 904 -28.61 -23.01 -19.84
C GLU A 904 -28.86 -22.94 -18.32
N THR A 905 -28.31 -21.89 -17.69
CA THR A 905 -28.22 -21.78 -16.22
C THR A 905 -29.59 -21.72 -15.53
N TYR A 906 -30.61 -21.18 -16.20
CA TYR A 906 -31.98 -21.15 -15.67
C TYR A 906 -32.54 -22.57 -15.54
N ILE A 907 -32.52 -23.32 -16.64
CA ILE A 907 -33.08 -24.67 -16.75
C ILE A 907 -32.33 -25.66 -15.85
N ILE A 908 -31.01 -25.53 -15.73
CA ILE A 908 -30.22 -26.38 -14.84
C ILE A 908 -30.41 -26.02 -13.35
N ASN A 909 -30.83 -24.79 -13.02
CA ASN A 909 -31.24 -24.46 -11.66
C ASN A 909 -32.60 -25.06 -11.31
N GLU A 910 -33.58 -24.96 -12.21
CA GLU A 910 -34.89 -25.62 -12.08
C GLU A 910 -34.71 -27.15 -11.94
N LEU A 911 -33.92 -27.77 -12.83
CA LEU A 911 -33.62 -29.20 -12.78
C LEU A 911 -33.03 -29.60 -11.42
N LYS A 912 -32.05 -28.84 -10.89
CA LYS A 912 -31.47 -29.05 -9.56
C LYS A 912 -32.54 -29.02 -8.45
N GLU A 913 -33.42 -28.03 -8.46
CA GLU A 913 -34.50 -27.89 -7.48
C GLU A 913 -35.55 -29.02 -7.60
N ASN A 914 -35.83 -29.49 -8.82
CA ASN A 914 -36.83 -30.53 -9.08
C ASN A 914 -36.36 -31.98 -8.82
N VAL A 915 -35.04 -32.28 -8.86
CA VAL A 915 -34.56 -33.69 -8.85
C VAL A 915 -33.49 -34.03 -7.81
N CYS A 916 -32.81 -33.04 -7.22
CA CYS A 916 -31.72 -33.28 -6.28
C CYS A 916 -32.22 -33.40 -4.82
N PHE A 917 -31.52 -34.19 -4.02
CA PHE A 917 -31.86 -34.47 -2.61
C PHE A 917 -30.60 -34.75 -1.78
N VAL A 918 -30.67 -34.61 -0.47
CA VAL A 918 -29.57 -35.00 0.43
C VAL A 918 -29.65 -36.50 0.72
N SER A 919 -28.54 -37.21 0.56
CA SER A 919 -28.44 -38.62 0.93
C SER A 919 -28.35 -38.79 2.45
N LEU A 920 -28.96 -39.86 2.99
CA LEU A 920 -28.83 -40.23 4.40
C LEU A 920 -27.65 -41.19 4.64
N ASP A 921 -27.35 -42.09 3.69
CA ASP A 921 -26.11 -42.87 3.62
C ASP A 921 -25.53 -42.75 2.21
N PHE A 922 -24.56 -41.85 2.06
CA PHE A 922 -23.92 -41.56 0.80
C PHE A 922 -23.18 -42.79 0.21
N GLN A 923 -22.66 -43.68 1.05
CA GLN A 923 -21.93 -44.86 0.57
C GLN A 923 -22.88 -45.92 0.04
N ASP A 924 -24.04 -46.10 0.67
CA ASP A 924 -25.04 -47.06 0.21
C ASP A 924 -25.80 -46.56 -1.02
N ASP A 925 -26.14 -45.27 -1.06
CA ASP A 925 -26.77 -44.67 -2.24
C ASP A 925 -25.82 -44.71 -3.46
N MET A 926 -24.50 -44.54 -3.25
CA MET A 926 -23.49 -44.77 -4.29
C MET A 926 -23.35 -46.24 -4.75
N LYS A 927 -23.83 -47.23 -4.00
CA LYS A 927 -23.92 -48.64 -4.46
C LYS A 927 -25.19 -48.84 -5.28
N LYS A 928 -26.36 -48.44 -4.75
CA LYS A 928 -27.67 -48.51 -5.41
C LYS A 928 -27.67 -47.78 -6.77
N ALA A 929 -27.02 -46.62 -6.86
CA ALA A 929 -26.87 -45.85 -8.10
C ALA A 929 -26.02 -46.53 -9.19
N ARG A 930 -25.38 -47.67 -8.90
CA ARG A 930 -24.61 -48.49 -9.86
C ARG A 930 -25.37 -49.73 -10.34
N LEU A 931 -26.57 -49.99 -9.80
CA LEU A 931 -27.41 -51.10 -10.26
C LEU A 931 -27.88 -50.90 -11.72
N PRO A 932 -28.31 -51.96 -12.41
CA PRO A 932 -28.95 -51.85 -13.72
C PRO A 932 -30.15 -50.89 -13.70
N LEU A 933 -30.51 -50.30 -14.85
CA LEU A 933 -31.61 -49.32 -14.93
C LEU A 933 -32.98 -49.85 -14.49
N SER A 934 -33.17 -51.17 -14.46
CA SER A 934 -34.36 -51.86 -13.93
C SER A 934 -34.45 -51.86 -12.40
N GLU A 935 -33.33 -51.67 -11.70
CA GLU A 935 -33.18 -51.83 -10.24
C GLU A 935 -32.62 -50.58 -9.56
N ASN A 936 -32.11 -49.60 -10.32
CA ASN A 936 -31.55 -48.36 -9.81
C ASN A 936 -32.66 -47.35 -9.45
N PRO A 937 -32.89 -47.02 -8.16
CA PRO A 937 -33.95 -46.10 -7.73
C PRO A 937 -33.63 -44.61 -7.99
N TYR A 938 -32.39 -44.29 -8.38
CA TYR A 938 -31.92 -42.92 -8.55
C TYR A 938 -31.84 -42.48 -10.01
N ALA A 939 -31.79 -43.43 -10.95
CA ALA A 939 -31.89 -43.14 -12.38
C ALA A 939 -33.25 -42.48 -12.71
N LEU A 940 -33.20 -41.31 -13.35
CA LEU A 940 -34.38 -40.51 -13.71
C LEU A 940 -34.11 -39.74 -15.01
N ASP A 941 -35.09 -39.68 -15.91
CA ASP A 941 -35.00 -38.85 -17.12
C ASP A 941 -35.70 -37.51 -16.84
N TYR A 942 -35.02 -36.39 -17.09
CA TYR A 942 -35.61 -35.05 -17.02
C TYR A 942 -35.74 -34.48 -18.43
N VAL A 943 -36.97 -34.17 -18.85
CA VAL A 943 -37.26 -33.55 -20.14
C VAL A 943 -37.07 -32.04 -20.03
N LEU A 944 -36.18 -31.49 -20.86
CA LEU A 944 -35.90 -30.05 -20.88
C LEU A 944 -37.03 -29.28 -21.61
N PRO A 945 -37.40 -28.07 -21.16
CA PRO A 945 -38.36 -27.23 -21.88
C PRO A 945 -37.76 -26.71 -23.19
N ASP A 946 -38.50 -26.90 -24.29
CA ASP A 946 -38.16 -26.37 -25.62
C ASP A 946 -38.73 -24.95 -25.85
N TYR A 947 -39.63 -24.51 -24.96
CA TYR A 947 -40.43 -23.29 -25.06
C TYR A 947 -41.30 -23.15 -26.32
N ASN A 948 -41.44 -24.21 -27.12
CA ASN A 948 -42.40 -24.34 -28.21
C ASN A 948 -43.66 -25.05 -27.70
N GLU A 949 -43.52 -26.33 -27.37
CA GLU A 949 -44.57 -27.22 -26.85
C GLU A 949 -44.43 -27.36 -25.33
N ILE A 950 -43.20 -27.47 -24.82
CA ILE A 950 -42.89 -27.71 -23.40
C ILE A 950 -42.39 -26.40 -22.78
N LYS A 951 -43.23 -25.77 -21.95
CA LYS A 951 -42.90 -24.50 -21.26
C LYS A 951 -42.15 -24.68 -19.94
N GLN A 952 -42.25 -25.86 -19.32
CA GLN A 952 -41.61 -26.20 -18.06
C GLN A 952 -41.05 -27.63 -18.13
N GLY A 953 -39.88 -27.87 -17.54
CA GLY A 953 -39.29 -29.21 -17.53
C GLY A 953 -40.04 -30.18 -16.61
N TYR A 954 -39.98 -31.47 -16.90
CA TYR A 954 -40.66 -32.51 -16.10
C TYR A 954 -39.87 -33.83 -16.05
N THR A 955 -40.19 -34.66 -15.08
CA THR A 955 -39.54 -35.96 -14.82
C THR A 955 -40.29 -37.12 -15.48
N GLN A 956 -39.57 -38.13 -15.94
CA GLN A 956 -40.11 -39.38 -16.47
C GLN A 956 -39.22 -40.58 -16.12
N ALA A 957 -39.78 -41.79 -16.24
CA ALA A 957 -39.04 -43.03 -16.01
C ALA A 957 -37.89 -43.21 -17.04
N PRO A 958 -36.75 -43.83 -16.67
CA PRO A 958 -35.61 -44.01 -17.57
C PRO A 958 -35.96 -44.75 -18.86
N SER A 959 -35.88 -44.04 -19.99
CA SER A 959 -36.11 -44.59 -21.32
C SER A 959 -34.94 -45.48 -21.81
N SER A 960 -35.26 -46.64 -22.38
CA SER A 960 -34.24 -47.59 -22.90
C SER A 960 -33.53 -47.13 -24.18
N SER A 961 -33.97 -46.03 -24.79
CA SER A 961 -33.58 -45.56 -26.13
C SER A 961 -32.77 -44.26 -26.15
N SER A 962 -32.35 -43.72 -25.00
CA SER A 962 -31.69 -42.41 -24.90
C SER A 962 -30.19 -42.38 -25.27
N VAL A 963 -29.67 -43.38 -26.01
CA VAL A 963 -28.23 -43.52 -26.28
C VAL A 963 -27.96 -43.94 -27.75
N SER A 964 -28.15 -43.02 -28.69
CA SER A 964 -27.57 -43.12 -30.04
C SER A 964 -27.53 -41.78 -30.78
N ILE A 965 -26.42 -41.03 -30.68
CA ILE A 965 -26.05 -40.08 -31.73
C ILE A 965 -25.30 -40.88 -32.81
N SER A 966 -26.05 -41.55 -33.67
CA SER A 966 -25.50 -42.27 -34.81
C SER A 966 -25.21 -41.31 -35.96
N ASN A 967 -23.93 -41.06 -36.24
CA ASN A 967 -23.51 -40.40 -37.48
C ASN A 967 -23.81 -41.30 -38.67
N ASN A 968 -24.98 -41.12 -39.30
CA ASN A 968 -25.24 -41.57 -40.66
C ASN A 968 -26.18 -40.58 -41.34
N VAL A 969 -25.78 -40.12 -42.52
CA VAL A 969 -26.62 -39.29 -43.39
C VAL A 969 -27.43 -40.22 -44.27
N ASP A 970 -28.76 -40.25 -44.08
CA ASP A 970 -29.64 -40.83 -45.07
C ASP A 970 -30.96 -40.05 -45.19
N THR A 971 -31.23 -39.54 -46.39
CA THR A 971 -32.26 -38.52 -46.62
C THR A 971 -33.55 -39.10 -47.17
N SER A 972 -34.38 -39.75 -46.33
CA SER A 972 -35.82 -39.91 -46.65
C SER A 972 -36.74 -40.30 -45.48
N LYS A 973 -37.34 -39.29 -44.82
CA LYS A 973 -38.81 -39.18 -44.57
C LYS A 973 -39.15 -37.98 -43.70
N LYS A 974 -40.26 -37.30 -44.01
CA LYS A 974 -40.88 -36.31 -43.12
C LYS A 974 -41.53 -37.03 -41.94
N ASN A 975 -41.19 -36.67 -40.71
CA ASN A 975 -42.04 -36.88 -39.54
C ASN A 975 -41.82 -35.73 -38.56
N THR A 976 -42.79 -34.83 -38.47
CA THR A 976 -42.73 -33.63 -37.63
C THR A 976 -43.12 -33.95 -36.19
N LYS A 977 -42.17 -34.48 -35.43
CA LYS A 977 -42.07 -34.30 -33.98
C LYS A 977 -40.66 -33.82 -33.67
N GLN A 978 -40.52 -32.72 -32.94
CA GLN A 978 -39.20 -32.28 -32.47
C GLN A 978 -38.68 -33.33 -31.47
N GLN A 979 -37.40 -33.72 -31.58
CA GLN A 979 -36.80 -34.63 -30.61
C GLN A 979 -36.64 -33.89 -29.28
N GLN A 980 -37.47 -34.25 -28.30
CA GLN A 980 -37.40 -33.72 -26.94
C GLN A 980 -36.00 -33.96 -26.37
N GLN A 981 -35.38 -32.92 -25.81
CA GLN A 981 -34.07 -33.04 -25.18
C GLN A 981 -34.25 -33.58 -23.76
N VAL A 982 -33.55 -34.67 -23.44
CA VAL A 982 -33.65 -35.37 -22.16
C VAL A 982 -32.27 -35.45 -21.51
N VAL A 983 -32.19 -35.11 -20.23
CA VAL A 983 -31.00 -35.29 -19.40
C VAL A 983 -31.26 -36.43 -18.41
N ARG A 984 -30.42 -37.47 -18.44
CA ARG A 984 -30.49 -38.58 -17.50
C ARG A 984 -29.72 -38.23 -16.23
N MET A 985 -30.44 -38.18 -15.12
CA MET A 985 -29.91 -37.92 -13.79
C MET A 985 -29.75 -39.23 -13.02
N ASN A 986 -28.63 -39.41 -12.30
CA ASN A 986 -28.42 -40.58 -11.45
C ASN A 986 -27.71 -40.16 -10.14
N VAL A 987 -26.40 -40.42 -10.02
CA VAL A 987 -25.60 -40.03 -8.84
C VAL A 987 -25.62 -38.53 -8.58
N GLU A 988 -25.71 -37.72 -9.64
CA GLU A 988 -25.76 -36.25 -9.62
C GLU A 988 -26.84 -35.69 -8.70
N ARG A 989 -27.94 -36.44 -8.50
CA ARG A 989 -29.07 -36.05 -7.67
C ARG A 989 -28.68 -35.87 -6.21
N PHE A 990 -27.73 -36.65 -5.71
CA PHE A 990 -27.27 -36.57 -4.31
C PHE A 990 -25.80 -36.19 -4.18
N THR A 991 -24.93 -36.44 -5.17
CA THR A 991 -23.53 -35.98 -5.13
C THR A 991 -23.37 -34.47 -5.26
N ILE A 992 -24.36 -33.76 -5.81
CA ILE A 992 -24.35 -32.29 -5.86
C ILE A 992 -24.73 -31.68 -4.48
N PRO A 993 -25.85 -32.05 -3.82
CA PRO A 993 -26.12 -31.59 -2.44
C PRO A 993 -25.09 -32.02 -1.39
N GLU A 994 -24.44 -33.18 -1.57
CA GLU A 994 -23.36 -33.66 -0.66
C GLU A 994 -22.22 -32.64 -0.51
N ILE A 995 -21.98 -31.76 -1.48
CA ILE A 995 -20.95 -30.71 -1.42
C ILE A 995 -21.17 -29.75 -0.23
N LEU A 996 -22.40 -29.58 0.27
CA LEU A 996 -22.70 -28.81 1.49
C LEU A 996 -22.25 -29.53 2.77
N PHE A 997 -22.20 -30.86 2.75
CA PHE A 997 -21.76 -31.71 3.85
C PHE A 997 -20.28 -32.09 3.76
N ARG A 998 -19.69 -32.14 2.55
CA ARG A 998 -18.27 -32.47 2.30
C ARG A 998 -17.67 -31.60 1.17
N PRO A 999 -17.34 -30.32 1.42
CA PRO A 999 -16.80 -29.40 0.40
C PRO A 999 -15.50 -29.88 -0.28
N SER A 1000 -14.71 -30.68 0.44
CA SER A 1000 -13.45 -31.27 -0.05
C SER A 1000 -13.62 -32.18 -1.28
N MET A 1001 -14.83 -32.70 -1.55
CA MET A 1001 -15.15 -33.48 -2.76
C MET A 1001 -14.87 -32.73 -4.08
N ILE A 1002 -14.83 -31.39 -4.04
CA ILE A 1002 -14.52 -30.53 -5.19
C ILE A 1002 -13.26 -29.68 -4.98
N GLY A 1003 -12.42 -30.04 -4.00
CA GLY A 1003 -11.17 -29.34 -3.69
C GLY A 1003 -11.34 -28.03 -2.90
N ILE A 1004 -12.46 -27.84 -2.19
CA ILE A 1004 -12.61 -26.75 -1.21
C ILE A 1004 -12.16 -27.29 0.15
N ASP A 1005 -11.07 -26.74 0.66
CA ASP A 1005 -10.49 -27.10 1.97
C ASP A 1005 -11.22 -26.37 3.11
N GLN A 1006 -12.49 -26.73 3.32
CA GLN A 1006 -13.38 -26.21 4.37
C GLN A 1006 -14.25 -27.34 4.95
N ALA A 1007 -14.59 -27.19 6.23
CA ALA A 1007 -15.47 -28.09 6.96
C ALA A 1007 -16.88 -28.18 6.36
N GLY A 1008 -17.55 -29.31 6.58
CA GLY A 1008 -18.97 -29.48 6.22
C GLY A 1008 -19.92 -28.64 7.07
N ILE A 1009 -21.18 -28.51 6.67
CA ILE A 1009 -22.19 -27.76 7.44
C ILE A 1009 -22.40 -28.31 8.87
N ALA A 1010 -22.44 -29.64 9.05
CA ALA A 1010 -22.59 -30.25 10.38
C ALA A 1010 -21.36 -30.04 11.27
N GLU A 1011 -20.16 -30.27 10.71
CA GLU A 1011 -18.88 -30.06 11.38
C GLU A 1011 -18.67 -28.59 11.76
N SER A 1012 -19.10 -27.67 10.90
CA SER A 1012 -19.04 -26.24 11.14
C SER A 1012 -20.03 -25.79 12.23
N ILE A 1013 -21.20 -26.41 12.35
CA ILE A 1013 -22.13 -26.17 13.48
C ILE A 1013 -21.53 -26.70 14.79
N TYR A 1014 -20.91 -27.88 14.76
CA TYR A 1014 -20.19 -28.41 15.92
C TYR A 1014 -19.07 -27.48 16.38
N ASN A 1015 -18.17 -27.08 15.46
CA ASN A 1015 -17.06 -26.16 15.75
C ASN A 1015 -17.56 -24.79 16.26
N SER A 1016 -18.57 -24.21 15.60
CA SER A 1016 -19.21 -22.93 15.98
C SER A 1016 -19.72 -22.91 17.43
N VAL A 1017 -20.23 -24.04 17.93
CA VAL A 1017 -20.73 -24.15 19.32
C VAL A 1017 -19.62 -24.60 20.29
N GLU A 1018 -18.64 -25.39 19.84
CA GLU A 1018 -17.51 -25.83 20.67
C GLU A 1018 -16.44 -24.74 20.91
N GLU A 1019 -16.35 -23.71 20.07
CA GLU A 1019 -15.54 -22.52 20.35
C GLU A 1019 -16.14 -21.64 21.47
N LEU A 1020 -17.42 -21.83 21.80
CA LEU A 1020 -18.15 -21.04 22.81
C LEU A 1020 -18.09 -21.65 24.23
N PRO A 1021 -18.43 -20.87 25.29
CA PRO A 1021 -18.41 -21.36 26.67
C PRO A 1021 -19.35 -22.55 26.90
N GLU A 1022 -18.86 -23.58 27.59
CA GLU A 1022 -19.56 -24.87 27.77
C GLU A 1022 -21.01 -24.73 28.29
N HIS A 1023 -21.27 -23.76 29.17
CA HIS A 1023 -22.58 -23.55 29.78
C HIS A 1023 -23.67 -23.01 28.83
N ILE A 1024 -23.34 -22.47 27.64
CA ILE A 1024 -24.34 -22.04 26.65
C ILE A 1024 -24.55 -23.06 25.52
N ARG A 1025 -23.68 -24.07 25.39
CA ARG A 1025 -23.73 -25.05 24.29
C ARG A 1025 -25.03 -25.87 24.25
N PRO A 1026 -25.57 -26.40 25.38
CA PRO A 1026 -26.84 -27.13 25.35
C PRO A 1026 -28.00 -26.24 24.86
N SER A 1027 -28.00 -24.96 25.23
CA SER A 1027 -29.01 -23.99 24.80
C SER A 1027 -28.94 -23.69 23.30
N LEU A 1028 -27.75 -23.68 22.70
CA LEU A 1028 -27.57 -23.48 21.25
C LEU A 1028 -27.95 -24.74 20.45
N TYR A 1029 -27.53 -25.93 20.88
CA TYR A 1029 -27.93 -27.19 20.20
C TYR A 1029 -29.45 -27.45 20.28
N ASN A 1030 -30.12 -26.99 21.35
CA ASN A 1030 -31.58 -27.07 21.51
C ASN A 1030 -32.37 -26.01 20.71
N ASN A 1031 -31.70 -25.07 20.03
CA ASN A 1031 -32.33 -23.97 19.31
C ASN A 1031 -31.61 -23.70 17.97
N ILE A 1032 -31.47 -24.73 17.13
CA ILE A 1032 -30.92 -24.59 15.78
C ILE A 1032 -32.06 -24.19 14.83
N LEU A 1033 -31.92 -23.07 14.11
CA LEU A 1033 -32.88 -22.60 13.10
C LEU A 1033 -32.27 -22.68 11.71
N LEU A 1034 -32.93 -23.39 10.78
CA LEU A 1034 -32.54 -23.45 9.38
C LEU A 1034 -33.30 -22.42 8.54
N ILE A 1035 -32.58 -21.59 7.79
CA ILE A 1035 -33.13 -20.67 6.78
C ILE A 1035 -32.35 -20.77 5.46
N GLY A 1036 -32.88 -20.18 4.38
CA GLY A 1036 -32.24 -20.16 3.07
C GLY A 1036 -32.64 -21.34 2.17
N GLY A 1037 -32.51 -21.14 0.87
CA GLY A 1037 -33.10 -22.02 -0.15
C GLY A 1037 -32.51 -23.43 -0.24
N ASN A 1038 -31.25 -23.66 0.16
CA ASN A 1038 -30.67 -25.01 0.09
C ASN A 1038 -31.28 -25.95 1.17
N CYS A 1039 -31.86 -25.39 2.25
CA CYS A 1039 -32.49 -26.15 3.32
C CYS A 1039 -33.78 -26.88 2.87
N LEU A 1040 -34.30 -26.57 1.68
CA LEU A 1040 -35.43 -27.25 1.05
C LEU A 1040 -35.06 -28.56 0.33
N PHE A 1041 -33.78 -28.92 0.19
CA PHE A 1041 -33.43 -30.23 -0.37
C PHE A 1041 -34.04 -31.36 0.50
N PRO A 1042 -34.72 -32.36 -0.09
CA PRO A 1042 -35.26 -33.47 0.68
C PRO A 1042 -34.18 -34.14 1.57
N ASN A 1043 -34.59 -34.54 2.77
CA ASN A 1043 -33.76 -35.08 3.86
C ASN A 1043 -32.72 -34.12 4.49
N PHE A 1044 -32.59 -32.86 4.06
CA PHE A 1044 -31.53 -31.94 4.54
C PHE A 1044 -31.46 -31.85 6.08
N LYS A 1045 -32.59 -31.57 6.74
CA LYS A 1045 -32.68 -31.56 8.21
C LYS A 1045 -32.24 -32.90 8.81
N GLN A 1046 -32.74 -34.02 8.30
CA GLN A 1046 -32.52 -35.34 8.90
C GLN A 1046 -31.05 -35.80 8.77
N ARG A 1047 -30.39 -35.52 7.64
CA ARG A 1047 -28.94 -35.76 7.49
C ARG A 1047 -28.15 -34.91 8.48
N LEU A 1048 -28.51 -33.64 8.65
CA LEU A 1048 -27.85 -32.73 9.58
C LEU A 1048 -28.03 -33.17 11.05
N GLU A 1049 -29.25 -33.59 11.42
CA GLU A 1049 -29.57 -34.11 12.75
C GLU A 1049 -28.76 -35.38 13.06
N ASN A 1050 -28.67 -36.31 12.10
CA ASN A 1050 -27.86 -37.53 12.22
C ASN A 1050 -26.35 -37.24 12.36
N GLU A 1051 -25.78 -36.32 11.57
CA GLU A 1051 -24.35 -35.98 11.69
C GLU A 1051 -24.04 -35.22 12.97
N LEU A 1052 -24.88 -34.28 13.40
CA LEU A 1052 -24.67 -33.59 14.68
C LEU A 1052 -24.78 -34.56 15.87
N ARG A 1053 -25.74 -35.50 15.84
CA ARG A 1053 -25.90 -36.48 16.92
C ARG A 1053 -24.68 -37.40 17.09
N SER A 1054 -23.87 -37.61 16.04
CA SER A 1054 -22.65 -38.43 16.13
C SER A 1054 -21.41 -37.68 16.64
N MET A 1055 -21.46 -36.35 16.76
CA MET A 1055 -20.35 -35.51 17.24
C MET A 1055 -20.62 -34.88 18.61
N VAL A 1056 -21.87 -34.47 18.87
CA VAL A 1056 -22.29 -33.80 20.10
C VAL A 1056 -22.44 -34.81 21.25
N LYS A 1057 -22.18 -34.40 22.50
CA LYS A 1057 -22.35 -35.23 23.71
C LYS A 1057 -23.81 -35.69 23.91
N ASP A 1058 -24.03 -36.94 24.33
CA ASP A 1058 -25.37 -37.55 24.43
C ASP A 1058 -26.34 -36.82 25.40
N ASP A 1059 -25.81 -36.15 26.43
CA ASP A 1059 -26.57 -35.37 27.39
C ASP A 1059 -27.08 -34.02 26.84
N TYR A 1060 -26.53 -33.56 25.71
CA TYR A 1060 -26.95 -32.32 25.09
C TYR A 1060 -28.13 -32.57 24.12
N PRO A 1061 -29.30 -31.92 24.33
CA PRO A 1061 -30.42 -32.01 23.41
C PRO A 1061 -30.11 -31.29 22.09
N ILE A 1062 -30.40 -31.95 20.98
CA ILE A 1062 -30.31 -31.37 19.63
C ILE A 1062 -31.74 -31.16 19.13
N ARG A 1063 -32.07 -29.93 18.72
CA ARG A 1063 -33.37 -29.60 18.13
C ARG A 1063 -33.19 -28.65 16.97
N ILE A 1064 -33.50 -29.15 15.78
CA ILE A 1064 -33.43 -28.40 14.52
C ILE A 1064 -34.84 -27.99 14.09
N THR A 1065 -35.10 -26.68 14.08
CA THR A 1065 -36.30 -26.07 13.52
C THR A 1065 -36.07 -25.72 12.05
N LEU A 1066 -36.93 -26.24 11.17
CA LEU A 1066 -37.05 -25.83 9.77
C LEU A 1066 -38.45 -25.21 9.61
N PRO A 1067 -38.57 -23.91 9.28
CA PRO A 1067 -39.86 -23.27 9.01
C PRO A 1067 -40.56 -23.87 7.78
N GLU A 1068 -41.87 -23.65 7.64
CA GLU A 1068 -42.63 -24.07 6.44
C GLU A 1068 -42.13 -23.37 5.17
N ASP A 1069 -41.79 -22.08 5.26
CA ASP A 1069 -41.10 -21.34 4.21
C ASP A 1069 -39.76 -20.74 4.72
N PRO A 1070 -38.63 -21.47 4.57
CA PRO A 1070 -37.30 -20.96 4.89
C PRO A 1070 -36.76 -19.97 3.84
N ILE A 1071 -37.46 -19.72 2.73
CA ILE A 1071 -37.11 -18.70 1.74
C ILE A 1071 -37.62 -17.32 2.19
N THR A 1072 -38.88 -17.18 2.62
CA THR A 1072 -39.43 -15.88 3.02
C THR A 1072 -39.34 -15.57 4.52
N TYR A 1073 -38.87 -16.51 5.36
CA TYR A 1073 -38.77 -16.33 6.82
C TYR A 1073 -38.14 -14.99 7.24
N ALA A 1074 -36.99 -14.61 6.68
CA ALA A 1074 -36.32 -13.33 7.00
C ALA A 1074 -37.10 -12.08 6.55
N LEU A 1075 -37.88 -12.17 5.46
CA LEU A 1075 -38.76 -11.08 5.00
C LEU A 1075 -39.93 -10.88 5.97
N ASN A 1076 -40.58 -11.98 6.37
CA ASN A 1076 -41.70 -11.95 7.31
C ASN A 1076 -41.25 -11.48 8.70
N ALA A 1077 -40.06 -11.92 9.15
CA ALA A 1077 -39.41 -11.41 10.36
C ALA A 1077 -39.14 -9.89 10.32
N GLY A 1078 -38.74 -9.36 9.16
CA GLY A 1078 -38.63 -7.92 8.92
C GLY A 1078 -39.96 -7.19 9.08
N VAL A 1079 -41.07 -7.76 8.58
CA VAL A 1079 -42.42 -7.23 8.78
C VAL A 1079 -42.79 -7.21 10.28
N THR A 1080 -42.55 -8.30 11.02
CA THR A 1080 -42.75 -8.36 12.47
C THR A 1080 -41.99 -7.25 13.19
N LEU A 1081 -40.71 -7.05 12.87
CA LEU A 1081 -39.90 -5.97 13.45
C LEU A 1081 -40.49 -4.59 13.14
N THR A 1082 -40.89 -4.30 11.90
CA THR A 1082 -41.48 -2.99 11.52
C THR A 1082 -42.82 -2.67 12.20
N ASN A 1083 -43.52 -3.69 12.71
CA ASN A 1083 -44.79 -3.53 13.43
C ASN A 1083 -44.62 -3.53 14.97
N SER A 1084 -43.38 -3.65 15.47
CA SER A 1084 -43.04 -3.52 16.89
C SER A 1084 -42.95 -2.05 17.34
N SER A 1085 -42.98 -1.82 18.66
CA SER A 1085 -42.58 -0.54 19.28
C SER A 1085 -41.14 -0.14 18.96
N ASP A 1086 -40.29 -1.13 18.70
CA ASP A 1086 -38.84 -0.99 18.78
C ASP A 1086 -38.25 -0.48 17.46
N TYR A 1087 -38.99 -0.63 16.35
CA TYR A 1087 -38.61 -0.12 15.03
C TYR A 1087 -38.24 1.38 15.03
N ALA A 1088 -38.88 2.20 15.88
CA ALA A 1088 -38.54 3.62 16.01
C ALA A 1088 -37.11 3.87 16.53
N ASN A 1089 -36.57 2.95 17.35
CA ASN A 1089 -35.19 2.98 17.81
C ASN A 1089 -34.23 2.43 16.73
N TYR A 1090 -34.72 1.47 15.94
CA TYR A 1090 -33.95 0.65 15.00
C TYR A 1090 -34.02 1.10 13.52
N CYS A 1091 -34.60 2.26 13.23
CA CYS A 1091 -34.55 2.91 11.91
C CYS A 1091 -34.01 4.34 11.98
N VAL A 1092 -33.50 4.83 10.86
CA VAL A 1092 -33.10 6.22 10.63
C VAL A 1092 -34.18 6.90 9.80
N THR A 1093 -34.72 8.04 10.24
CA THR A 1093 -35.65 8.82 9.41
C THR A 1093 -34.92 9.63 8.32
N LYS A 1094 -35.62 9.97 7.23
CA LYS A 1094 -35.11 10.90 6.19
C LYS A 1094 -34.54 12.17 6.80
N ARG A 1095 -35.24 12.70 7.80
CA ARG A 1095 -34.82 13.88 8.55
C ARG A 1095 -33.49 13.65 9.29
N GLU A 1096 -33.37 12.57 10.06
CA GLU A 1096 -32.11 12.25 10.76
C GLU A 1096 -30.95 12.07 9.77
N TYR A 1097 -31.19 11.44 8.61
CA TYR A 1097 -30.19 11.34 7.54
C TYR A 1097 -29.87 12.71 6.90
N ASP A 1098 -30.85 13.57 6.66
CA ASP A 1098 -30.60 14.91 6.11
C ASP A 1098 -29.89 15.85 7.12
N GLU A 1099 -30.05 15.59 8.43
CA GLU A 1099 -29.38 16.31 9.51
C GLU A 1099 -27.97 15.77 9.83
N ASN A 1100 -27.70 14.47 9.64
CA ASN A 1100 -26.46 13.81 10.10
C ASN A 1100 -25.69 13.02 9.02
N GLY A 1101 -26.23 12.86 7.82
CA GLY A 1101 -25.71 12.01 6.74
C GLY A 1101 -25.62 10.53 7.11
N VAL A 1102 -24.78 9.77 6.40
CA VAL A 1102 -24.58 8.33 6.66
C VAL A 1102 -24.04 8.03 8.08
N ALA A 1103 -23.56 9.03 8.82
CA ALA A 1103 -23.08 8.83 10.19
C ALA A 1103 -24.17 8.31 11.14
N ILE A 1104 -25.44 8.75 11.00
CA ILE A 1104 -26.52 8.21 11.85
C ILE A 1104 -26.93 6.79 11.45
N CYS A 1105 -26.75 6.39 10.18
CA CYS A 1105 -26.88 5.00 9.74
C CYS A 1105 -25.78 4.13 10.37
N HIS A 1106 -24.52 4.58 10.33
CA HIS A 1106 -23.43 3.90 11.02
C HIS A 1106 -23.64 3.84 12.54
N GLN A 1107 -24.24 4.86 13.16
CA GLN A 1107 -24.53 4.85 14.60
C GLN A 1107 -25.68 3.89 14.96
N LYS A 1108 -26.87 4.02 14.36
CA LYS A 1108 -28.03 3.18 14.71
C LYS A 1108 -27.86 1.73 14.26
N PHE A 1109 -27.15 1.47 13.17
CA PHE A 1109 -26.92 0.10 12.68
C PHE A 1109 -25.59 -0.50 13.20
N ALA A 1110 -24.84 0.18 14.08
CA ALA A 1110 -23.67 -0.41 14.74
C ALA A 1110 -24.05 -1.44 15.81
N GLU A 1111 -25.18 -1.26 16.52
CA GLU A 1111 -25.64 -2.23 17.54
C GLU A 1111 -26.08 -3.57 16.92
N ASN A 1112 -26.15 -3.64 15.58
CA ASN A 1112 -26.47 -4.85 14.83
C ASN A 1112 -25.24 -5.75 14.56
N TYR A 1113 -24.02 -5.38 14.99
CA TYR A 1113 -22.77 -6.08 14.64
C TYR A 1113 -21.87 -6.40 15.83
#